data_AF-A0A1G8M5K9-F1
#
_entry.id   AF-A0A1G8M5K9-F1
#
_cell.length_a   1.000
_cell.length_b   1.000
_cell.length_c   1.000
_cell.angle_alpha   90.00
_cell.angle_beta   90.00
_cell.angle_gamma   90.00
#
_symmetry.space_group_name_H-M   'P 1'
#
loop_
_entity.id
_entity.type
_entity.pdbx_description
1 polymer ?
#
loop_
_entity_poly.entity_id
_entity_poly.type
_entity_poly.pdbx_seq_one_letter_code
_entity_poly.pdbx_strand_id
1 'polypeptide(L)'
;MRESGATGGRARPDAAEVGQLTEIWRYPVSSLAGERLASASLTSEGVEGDRACGIFARDNGANIYPARDARWNAAPLASARLVDGRLEIKAGGGAWMAAPAAAERLTKVFGHGVELRAYGDADQPRYGRAPLHLLSQQALDSLRRHLPGSAIDARRFRPNLLVDLPHLAGDIPEYALLGREFTLGGMRLRGTVPCGRCGFTTLPAGELPQDPDILRALVRQYDRNFGIYCEVLEEGVIELGATLRLAAMPKRVVIVGGGQAGATSARALRRLGHAGPIRILAEERHLPYERPPLSKAGAPAAVILGAEEAARSEITVDLGTPAAALDLQARQLETAEGEVIPYDTLILATGGRARRLPGLNRGHGRVHALRLREDAERLWQVLQPGVRLFILGGGWIGMELAAAARRAEAEVDLFLRGDRLAPRVLPGIVADALAELHRANGVRLHFGAGPAFEEHADRIACRSGGQDLSADHLLVAIGMVANDGIARRAGLDCADGIITDESGATRDPAVFAIGDVARPPAGRIESWQNAERQAEAVARHILGLSPSPSEPPRFWSEQFGRRLQIIGRPSPSAPLVTEAEGFWDFGQFAIGLDRPEQIHRVARRMREAPRASTTAAPVAPVARRRHRLCASHELPEGALVRIEHPGHGPLCATRQNGRVHVTDDRCPHAVAALSEGFVDGGRLICPLHFAEFDLTDGSPHHAPEGCGALRIHPATEQDGQILVDLPC
;
A
#
# COMPACT_ATOMS: atom_id res chain seq x y z
N MET A 1 51.23 0.94 15.41
CA MET A 1 50.28 0.60 16.49
C MET A 1 49.03 1.44 16.29
N ARG A 2 47.96 0.82 15.79
CA ARG A 2 46.62 1.42 15.71
C ARG A 2 45.78 0.69 16.74
N GLU A 3 45.29 1.39 17.75
CA GLU A 3 44.32 0.86 18.69
C GLU A 3 42.92 0.96 18.08
N SER A 4 42.29 -0.21 17.93
CA SER A 4 40.92 -0.41 17.50
C SER A 4 39.96 -0.10 18.65
N GLY A 5 39.22 1.00 18.53
CA GLY A 5 38.10 1.32 19.42
C GLY A 5 36.94 0.36 19.21
N ALA A 6 36.56 -0.34 20.28
CA ALA A 6 35.36 -1.16 20.36
C ALA A 6 34.11 -0.26 20.30
N THR A 7 33.26 -0.48 19.30
CA THR A 7 31.93 0.12 19.21
C THR A 7 30.93 -0.72 19.99
N GLY A 8 30.68 -0.36 21.25
CA GLY A 8 29.51 -0.83 21.97
C GLY A 8 28.23 -0.31 21.29
N GLY A 9 27.38 -1.22 20.82
CA GLY A 9 26.07 -0.89 20.26
C GLY A 9 25.20 -0.20 21.31
N ARG A 10 24.89 1.08 21.09
CA ARG A 10 23.86 1.80 21.86
C ARG A 10 22.49 1.20 21.53
N ALA A 11 21.79 0.70 22.53
CA ALA A 11 20.37 0.37 22.43
C ALA A 11 19.58 1.57 21.92
N ARG A 12 18.66 1.35 20.97
CA ARG A 12 17.72 2.38 20.51
C ARG A 12 16.70 2.66 21.64
N PRO A 13 16.42 3.92 21.98
CA PRO A 13 15.58 4.29 23.14
C PRO A 13 14.08 3.96 23.03
N ASP A 14 13.59 3.40 21.91
CA ASP A 14 12.15 3.25 21.63
C ASP A 14 11.64 1.79 21.54
N ALA A 15 12.41 0.79 22.00
CA ALA A 15 12.00 -0.62 21.96
C ALA A 15 11.36 -1.05 23.29
N ALA A 16 10.07 -1.38 23.25
CA ALA A 16 9.34 -1.88 24.41
C ALA A 16 9.66 -3.36 24.65
N GLU A 17 9.81 -3.73 25.91
CA GLU A 17 9.83 -5.13 26.33
C GLU A 17 8.44 -5.74 26.14
N VAL A 18 8.37 -6.85 25.41
CA VAL A 18 7.10 -7.49 25.09
C VAL A 18 7.00 -8.94 25.54
N GLY A 19 8.11 -9.53 25.97
CA GLY A 19 8.14 -10.90 26.46
C GLY A 19 9.54 -11.45 26.68
N GLN A 20 9.64 -12.77 26.83
CA GLN A 20 10.89 -13.47 27.13
C GLN A 20 10.92 -14.90 26.57
N LEU A 21 12.11 -15.44 26.34
CA LEU A 21 12.33 -16.81 25.92
C LEU A 21 12.14 -17.79 27.09
N THR A 22 11.31 -18.81 26.91
CA THR A 22 11.00 -19.82 27.94
C THR A 22 11.59 -21.20 27.63
N GLU A 23 11.71 -21.58 26.35
CA GLU A 23 12.37 -22.82 25.96
C GLU A 23 13.16 -22.68 24.66
N ILE A 24 14.29 -23.39 24.56
CA ILE A 24 15.08 -23.56 23.35
C ILE A 24 15.07 -25.03 22.97
N TRP A 25 14.81 -25.31 21.70
CA TRP A 25 14.76 -26.65 21.16
C TRP A 25 15.59 -26.81 19.90
N ARG A 26 16.22 -27.98 19.80
CA ARG A 26 16.92 -28.43 18.60
C ARG A 26 16.36 -29.78 18.17
N TYR A 27 16.20 -29.97 16.86
CA TYR A 27 15.74 -31.20 16.23
C TYR A 27 16.77 -31.69 15.22
N PRO A 28 17.84 -32.39 15.65
CA PRO A 28 18.92 -32.80 14.76
C PRO A 28 18.47 -33.63 13.56
N VAL A 29 17.35 -34.37 13.70
CA VAL A 29 16.76 -35.21 12.65
C VAL A 29 15.36 -34.73 12.30
N SER A 30 15.10 -34.45 11.01
CA SER A 30 13.87 -33.80 10.53
C SER A 30 12.55 -34.45 10.96
N SER A 31 12.49 -35.77 11.12
CA SER A 31 11.26 -36.52 11.46
C SER A 31 11.12 -36.92 12.93
N LEU A 32 12.15 -36.69 13.75
CA LEU A 32 12.20 -37.17 15.14
C LEU A 32 11.86 -36.06 16.14
N ALA A 33 11.56 -36.46 17.37
CA ALA A 33 11.52 -35.54 18.50
C ALA A 33 12.93 -34.99 18.78
N GLY A 34 12.99 -33.78 19.35
CA GLY A 34 14.24 -33.05 19.58
C GLY A 34 14.71 -33.11 21.02
N GLU A 35 15.67 -32.22 21.33
CA GLU A 35 16.24 -32.00 22.64
C GLU A 35 15.98 -30.56 23.12
N ARG A 36 15.85 -30.39 24.43
CA ARG A 36 15.81 -29.07 25.08
C ARG A 36 17.22 -28.60 25.38
N LEU A 37 17.47 -27.33 25.15
CA LEU A 37 18.77 -26.69 25.40
C LEU A 37 18.62 -25.59 26.45
N ALA A 38 19.67 -25.40 27.26
CA ALA A 38 19.78 -24.24 28.15
C ALA A 38 20.28 -22.99 27.40
N SER A 39 21.06 -23.20 26.34
CA SER A 39 21.57 -22.17 25.44
C SER A 39 21.81 -22.75 24.05
N ALA A 40 21.82 -21.92 23.01
CA ALA A 40 22.11 -22.34 21.65
C ALA A 40 22.78 -21.23 20.83
N SER A 41 23.67 -21.61 19.91
CA SER A 41 24.12 -20.74 18.84
C SER A 41 23.04 -20.67 17.76
N LEU A 42 22.66 -19.45 17.39
CA LEU A 42 21.72 -19.16 16.32
C LEU A 42 22.47 -18.47 15.18
N THR A 43 22.45 -19.08 14.00
CA THR A 43 23.08 -18.59 12.76
C THR A 43 22.02 -18.15 11.76
N SER A 44 22.42 -17.61 10.61
CA SER A 44 21.51 -17.32 9.49
C SER A 44 20.71 -18.53 9.03
N GLU A 45 21.18 -19.75 9.35
CA GLU A 45 20.55 -21.04 9.02
C GLU A 45 19.66 -21.58 10.16
N GLY A 46 19.64 -20.91 11.31
CA GLY A 46 18.81 -21.29 12.46
C GLY A 46 19.58 -21.73 13.68
N VAL A 47 18.98 -22.63 14.48
CA VAL A 47 19.67 -23.27 15.60
C VAL A 47 20.78 -24.17 15.06
N GLU A 48 22.01 -24.00 15.54
CA GLU A 48 23.15 -24.82 15.10
C GLU A 48 22.90 -26.33 15.30
N GLY A 49 23.06 -27.10 14.22
CA GLY A 49 22.82 -28.55 14.20
C GLY A 49 21.34 -28.94 14.08
N ASP A 50 20.43 -28.00 13.94
CA ASP A 50 19.01 -28.27 13.70
C ASP A 50 18.76 -28.83 12.30
N ARG A 51 17.94 -29.87 12.21
CA ARG A 51 17.56 -30.57 10.97
C ARG A 51 18.75 -30.96 10.08
N ALA A 52 19.94 -31.16 10.65
CA ALA A 52 21.15 -31.53 9.93
C ALA A 52 21.09 -32.92 9.28
N CYS A 53 20.21 -33.80 9.78
CA CYS A 53 20.07 -35.16 9.28
C CYS A 53 18.63 -35.52 8.88
N GLY A 54 18.54 -36.45 7.92
CA GLY A 54 17.31 -37.08 7.48
C GLY A 54 17.27 -38.57 7.83
N ILE A 55 16.08 -39.15 7.75
CA ILE A 55 15.88 -40.59 7.73
C ILE A 55 15.47 -40.96 6.32
N PHE A 56 16.15 -41.96 5.75
CA PHE A 56 15.93 -42.43 4.39
C PHE A 56 15.54 -43.90 4.42
N ALA A 57 14.58 -44.29 3.60
CA ALA A 57 14.18 -45.68 3.48
C ALA A 57 15.27 -46.45 2.71
N ARG A 58 15.70 -47.62 3.21
CA ARG A 58 16.77 -48.42 2.58
C ARG A 58 16.38 -49.04 1.25
N ASP A 59 15.08 -49.25 1.04
CA ASP A 59 14.53 -49.91 -0.13
C ASP A 59 14.61 -49.04 -1.40
N ASN A 60 14.38 -47.73 -1.26
CA ASN A 60 14.32 -46.81 -2.40
C ASN A 60 15.15 -45.53 -2.22
N GLY A 61 15.83 -45.37 -1.09
CA GLY A 61 16.66 -44.21 -0.79
C GLY A 61 15.88 -42.91 -0.53
N ALA A 62 14.55 -42.93 -0.51
CA ALA A 62 13.73 -41.73 -0.36
C ALA A 62 13.74 -41.22 1.09
N ASN A 63 13.80 -39.89 1.26
CA ASN A 63 13.58 -39.25 2.55
C ASN A 63 12.15 -39.57 3.02
N ILE A 64 12.00 -40.14 4.22
CA ILE A 64 10.69 -40.56 4.74
C ILE A 64 9.76 -39.35 4.88
N TYR A 65 8.44 -39.53 4.98
CA TYR A 65 7.55 -38.40 5.29
C TYR A 65 6.34 -38.87 6.13
N PRO A 66 6.42 -38.81 7.48
CA PRO A 66 5.36 -39.28 8.36
C PRO A 66 3.97 -38.70 8.09
N ALA A 67 3.86 -37.42 7.71
CA ALA A 67 2.55 -36.83 7.46
C ALA A 67 1.90 -37.27 6.13
N ARG A 68 2.66 -37.86 5.19
CA ARG A 68 2.16 -38.33 3.88
C ARG A 68 2.08 -39.85 3.76
N ASP A 69 2.79 -40.57 4.62
CA ASP A 69 2.98 -42.00 4.52
C ASP A 69 2.94 -42.64 5.92
N ALA A 70 1.84 -43.33 6.19
CA ALA A 70 1.47 -43.83 7.51
C ALA A 70 2.50 -44.81 8.09
N ARG A 71 3.31 -45.47 7.24
CA ARG A 71 4.36 -46.40 7.70
C ARG A 71 5.45 -45.71 8.54
N TRP A 72 5.54 -44.37 8.44
CA TRP A 72 6.51 -43.57 9.19
C TRP A 72 5.89 -42.80 10.38
N ASN A 73 4.61 -43.02 10.70
CA ASN A 73 3.91 -42.30 11.79
C ASN A 73 4.55 -42.48 13.17
N ALA A 74 5.31 -43.56 13.38
CA ALA A 74 6.05 -43.81 14.62
C ALA A 74 7.33 -42.95 14.77
N ALA A 75 7.73 -42.18 13.76
CA ALA A 75 8.92 -41.33 13.81
C ALA A 75 9.02 -40.42 15.05
N PRO A 76 7.96 -39.71 15.47
CA PRO A 76 8.06 -38.81 16.63
C PRO A 76 8.13 -39.54 17.98
N LEU A 77 8.04 -40.88 18.01
CA LEU A 77 8.29 -41.69 19.21
C LEU A 77 9.79 -41.90 19.49
N ALA A 78 10.65 -41.58 18.51
CA ALA A 78 12.09 -41.54 18.69
C ALA A 78 12.57 -40.09 18.83
N SER A 79 13.62 -39.89 19.62
CA SER A 79 14.21 -38.59 19.92
C SER A 79 15.66 -38.55 19.45
N ALA A 80 16.11 -37.39 18.98
CA ALA A 80 17.48 -37.14 18.55
C ALA A 80 18.12 -36.02 19.39
N ARG A 81 19.42 -36.17 19.66
CA ARG A 81 20.25 -35.14 20.30
C ARG A 81 21.66 -35.10 19.71
N LEU A 82 22.37 -34.00 19.91
CA LEU A 82 23.81 -33.88 19.62
C LEU A 82 24.61 -33.77 20.92
N VAL A 83 25.55 -34.70 21.13
CA VAL A 83 26.50 -34.68 22.25
C VAL A 83 27.91 -34.61 21.66
N ASP A 84 28.64 -33.52 21.93
CA ASP A 84 29.96 -33.24 21.35
C ASP A 84 29.98 -33.37 19.81
N GLY A 85 28.93 -32.87 19.14
CA GLY A 85 28.76 -32.96 17.68
C GLY A 85 28.36 -34.35 17.16
N ARG A 86 28.20 -35.36 18.02
CA ARG A 86 27.77 -36.71 17.63
C ARG A 86 26.27 -36.87 17.77
N LEU A 87 25.63 -37.36 16.70
CA LEU A 87 24.20 -37.68 16.67
C LEU A 87 23.91 -38.93 17.50
N GLU A 88 23.06 -38.76 18.51
CA GLU A 88 22.51 -39.86 19.30
C GLU A 88 20.98 -39.91 19.16
N ILE A 89 20.44 -41.13 19.17
CA ILE A 89 19.01 -41.39 19.06
C ILE A 89 18.54 -42.29 20.19
N LYS A 90 17.37 -41.97 20.73
CA LYS A 90 16.63 -42.79 21.68
C LYS A 90 15.30 -43.20 21.06
N ALA A 91 14.98 -44.50 21.07
CA ALA A 91 13.74 -45.00 20.48
C ALA A 91 13.08 -46.08 21.35
N GLY A 92 11.76 -45.96 21.55
CA GLY A 92 10.95 -46.92 22.32
C GLY A 92 11.39 -47.07 23.78
N GLY A 93 11.66 -45.96 24.47
CA GLY A 93 12.06 -45.94 25.89
C GLY A 93 13.48 -46.45 26.20
N GLY A 94 14.26 -46.87 25.20
CA GLY A 94 15.61 -47.44 25.37
C GLY A 94 16.72 -46.43 25.72
N ALA A 95 17.97 -46.88 25.75
CA ALA A 95 19.13 -46.01 25.93
C ALA A 95 19.40 -45.14 24.69
N TRP A 96 20.15 -44.05 24.87
CA TRP A 96 20.69 -43.26 23.76
C TRP A 96 21.78 -44.03 23.02
N MET A 97 21.77 -43.99 21.69
CA MET A 97 22.71 -44.72 20.84
C MET A 97 23.19 -43.86 19.69
N ALA A 98 24.48 -43.96 19.33
CA ALA A 98 25.01 -43.37 18.11
C ALA A 98 24.78 -44.28 16.89
N ALA A 99 24.97 -43.74 15.68
CA ALA A 99 25.05 -44.55 14.47
C ALA A 99 26.26 -45.51 14.51
N PRO A 100 26.17 -46.74 13.96
CA PRO A 100 25.04 -47.29 13.17
C PRO A 100 23.94 -47.94 14.02
N ALA A 101 24.16 -48.20 15.30
CA ALA A 101 23.22 -48.94 16.15
C ALA A 101 21.86 -48.23 16.31
N ALA A 102 21.86 -46.89 16.27
CA ALA A 102 20.66 -46.07 16.20
C ALA A 102 19.76 -46.41 14.99
N ALA A 103 20.33 -46.62 13.81
CA ALA A 103 19.57 -46.92 12.59
C ALA A 103 18.88 -48.28 12.68
N GLU A 104 19.58 -49.30 13.19
CA GLU A 104 19.00 -50.63 13.43
C GLU A 104 17.85 -50.59 14.45
N ARG A 105 17.97 -49.75 15.48
CA ARG A 105 16.89 -49.54 16.46
C ARG A 105 15.68 -48.86 15.81
N LEU A 106 15.90 -47.84 14.97
CA LEU A 106 14.83 -47.17 14.22
C LEU A 106 14.14 -48.13 13.25
N THR A 107 14.89 -49.00 12.57
CA THR A 107 14.32 -50.04 11.71
C THR A 107 13.35 -50.95 12.47
N LYS A 108 13.69 -51.31 13.71
CA LYS A 108 12.77 -52.08 14.57
C LYS A 108 11.53 -51.29 14.97
N VAL A 109 11.65 -49.97 15.19
CA VAL A 109 10.50 -49.11 15.54
C VAL A 109 9.57 -48.87 14.35
N PHE A 110 10.12 -48.73 13.14
CA PHE A 110 9.34 -48.49 11.93
C PHE A 110 8.83 -49.78 11.27
N GLY A 111 9.43 -50.93 11.58
CA GLY A 111 9.16 -52.17 10.84
C GLY A 111 9.74 -52.18 9.42
N HIS A 112 10.53 -51.16 9.06
CA HIS A 112 11.09 -50.96 7.73
C HIS A 112 12.56 -50.53 7.82
N GLY A 113 13.39 -51.00 6.88
CA GLY A 113 14.81 -50.66 6.81
C GLY A 113 15.02 -49.16 6.62
N VAL A 114 15.79 -48.53 7.51
CA VAL A 114 16.10 -47.10 7.42
C VAL A 114 17.56 -46.79 7.64
N GLU A 115 18.00 -45.69 7.06
CA GLU A 115 19.33 -45.12 7.23
C GLU A 115 19.23 -43.68 7.72
N LEU A 116 20.20 -43.29 8.54
CA LEU A 116 20.40 -41.92 8.99
C LEU A 116 21.53 -41.32 8.18
N ARG A 117 21.26 -40.22 7.49
CA ARG A 117 22.26 -39.53 6.69
C ARG A 117 22.17 -38.03 6.96
N ALA A 118 23.33 -37.37 6.97
CA ALA A 118 23.37 -35.91 6.89
C ALA A 118 22.82 -35.48 5.53
N TYR A 119 22.13 -34.34 5.49
CA TYR A 119 21.74 -33.73 4.22
C TYR A 119 23.01 -33.23 3.49
N GLY A 120 23.09 -33.50 2.18
CA GLY A 120 24.19 -33.06 1.31
C GLY A 120 23.67 -32.17 0.18
N ASP A 121 24.52 -31.76 -0.77
CA ASP A 121 24.15 -30.81 -1.83
C ASP A 121 22.96 -31.26 -2.70
N ALA A 122 22.79 -32.58 -2.88
CA ALA A 122 21.69 -33.18 -3.64
C ALA A 122 20.43 -33.50 -2.80
N ASP A 123 20.55 -33.53 -1.48
CA ASP A 123 19.48 -33.91 -0.55
C ASP A 123 19.15 -32.74 0.36
N GLN A 124 18.00 -32.09 0.14
CA GLN A 124 17.58 -30.99 1.01
C GLN A 124 16.74 -31.46 2.20
N PRO A 125 16.81 -30.74 3.34
CA PRO A 125 15.88 -30.96 4.43
C PRO A 125 14.43 -30.85 3.95
N ARG A 126 13.54 -31.63 4.54
CA ARG A 126 12.11 -31.65 4.14
C ARG A 126 11.44 -30.29 4.31
N TYR A 127 11.90 -29.53 5.28
CA TYR A 127 11.48 -28.15 5.49
C TYR A 127 12.54 -27.29 4.80
N GLY A 128 12.16 -26.40 3.88
CA GLY A 128 13.08 -25.38 3.38
C GLY A 128 13.76 -24.67 4.56
N ARG A 129 15.01 -24.22 4.41
CA ARG A 129 15.77 -23.49 5.44
C ARG A 129 15.03 -22.19 5.81
N ALA A 130 14.04 -22.30 6.67
CA ALA A 130 13.38 -21.21 7.37
C ALA A 130 13.98 -21.24 8.79
N PRO A 131 14.87 -20.30 9.13
CA PRO A 131 15.92 -20.59 10.10
C PRO A 131 15.39 -20.80 11.52
N LEU A 132 14.27 -20.17 11.92
CA LEU A 132 13.72 -20.37 13.26
C LEU A 132 12.20 -20.45 13.25
N HIS A 133 11.64 -21.49 13.87
CA HIS A 133 10.23 -21.50 14.25
C HIS A 133 10.06 -20.95 15.68
N LEU A 134 9.33 -19.84 15.82
CA LEU A 134 8.96 -19.21 17.09
C LEU A 134 7.47 -19.47 17.39
N LEU A 135 7.17 -19.90 18.61
CA LEU A 135 5.81 -20.15 19.10
C LEU A 135 5.66 -19.54 20.49
N SER A 136 4.48 -19.02 20.84
CA SER A 136 4.21 -18.51 22.17
C SER A 136 3.47 -19.50 23.09
N GLN A 137 3.63 -19.32 24.40
CA GLN A 137 2.84 -20.02 25.41
C GLN A 137 1.35 -19.67 25.27
N GLN A 138 1.04 -18.41 24.94
CA GLN A 138 -0.31 -17.91 24.72
C GLN A 138 -1.01 -18.61 23.54
N ALA A 139 -0.30 -18.87 22.45
CA ALA A 139 -0.85 -19.64 21.32
C ALA A 139 -1.26 -21.05 21.76
N LEU A 140 -0.41 -21.73 22.53
CA LEU A 140 -0.72 -23.05 23.10
C LEU A 140 -1.92 -22.99 24.05
N ASP A 141 -2.01 -21.98 24.90
CA ASP A 141 -3.13 -21.77 25.84
C ASP A 141 -4.43 -21.48 25.09
N SER A 142 -4.36 -20.73 24.00
CA SER A 142 -5.49 -20.52 23.10
C SER A 142 -6.00 -21.83 22.51
N LEU A 143 -5.11 -22.66 21.97
CA LEU A 143 -5.50 -23.96 21.43
C LEU A 143 -6.08 -24.89 22.52
N ARG A 144 -5.56 -24.84 23.76
CA ARG A 144 -6.14 -25.57 24.91
C ARG A 144 -7.57 -25.14 25.21
N ARG A 145 -7.89 -23.85 25.08
CA ARG A 145 -9.26 -23.34 25.24
C ARG A 145 -10.21 -23.91 24.20
N HIS A 146 -9.76 -24.09 22.94
CA HIS A 146 -10.59 -24.70 21.89
C HIS A 146 -10.67 -26.22 21.97
N LEU A 147 -9.67 -26.88 22.57
CA LEU A 147 -9.58 -28.34 22.69
C LEU A 147 -9.28 -28.78 24.14
N PRO A 148 -10.20 -28.60 25.10
CA PRO A 148 -9.96 -28.89 26.52
C PRO A 148 -9.72 -30.39 26.81
N GLY A 149 -10.15 -31.28 25.91
CA GLY A 149 -9.90 -32.73 26.01
C GLY A 149 -8.58 -33.20 25.39
N SER A 150 -7.85 -32.32 24.69
CA SER A 150 -6.62 -32.66 23.98
C SER A 150 -5.37 -32.36 24.82
N ALA A 151 -4.37 -33.23 24.73
CA ALA A 151 -3.06 -33.00 25.33
C ALA A 151 -2.22 -32.04 24.45
N ILE A 152 -2.45 -30.74 24.61
CA ILE A 152 -1.75 -29.67 23.87
C ILE A 152 -0.38 -29.39 24.49
N ASP A 153 0.66 -29.59 23.69
CA ASP A 153 2.07 -29.52 24.11
C ASP A 153 2.94 -29.00 22.96
N ALA A 154 3.92 -28.15 23.28
CA ALA A 154 4.84 -27.54 22.32
C ALA A 154 5.55 -28.58 21.42
N ARG A 155 5.83 -29.78 21.95
CA ARG A 155 6.51 -30.88 21.25
C ARG A 155 5.79 -31.30 19.97
N ARG A 156 4.47 -31.13 19.88
CA ARG A 156 3.69 -31.43 18.65
C ARG A 156 3.97 -30.45 17.51
N PHE A 157 4.28 -29.20 17.85
CA PHE A 157 4.46 -28.09 16.91
C PHE A 157 5.93 -27.84 16.57
N ARG A 158 6.84 -28.42 17.35
CA ARG A 158 8.29 -28.37 17.13
C ARG A 158 8.84 -26.94 16.96
N PRO A 159 8.59 -26.02 17.90
CA PRO A 159 9.25 -24.70 17.92
C PRO A 159 10.75 -24.86 18.17
N ASN A 160 11.56 -24.02 17.54
CA ASN A 160 12.95 -23.83 17.96
C ASN A 160 13.00 -22.93 19.20
N LEU A 161 12.13 -21.92 19.24
CA LEU A 161 12.01 -20.96 20.32
C LEU A 161 10.57 -20.95 20.85
N LEU A 162 10.40 -21.27 22.14
CA LEU A 162 9.15 -21.03 22.86
C LEU A 162 9.30 -19.74 23.67
N VAL A 163 8.35 -18.82 23.52
CA VAL A 163 8.38 -17.51 24.19
C VAL A 163 7.12 -17.29 25.02
N ASP A 164 7.22 -16.44 26.03
CA ASP A 164 6.10 -15.87 26.76
C ASP A 164 5.94 -14.40 26.35
N LEU A 165 4.77 -14.03 25.82
CA LEU A 165 4.49 -12.70 25.24
C LEU A 165 3.32 -12.00 25.97
N PRO A 166 3.43 -11.72 27.29
CA PRO A 166 2.32 -11.22 28.09
C PRO A 166 1.85 -9.80 27.71
N HIS A 167 2.66 -9.05 26.96
CA HIS A 167 2.37 -7.66 26.57
C HIS A 167 1.88 -7.52 25.13
N LEU A 168 1.70 -8.63 24.40
CA LEU A 168 1.12 -8.65 23.07
C LEU A 168 -0.28 -9.26 23.13
N ALA A 169 -1.22 -8.62 22.46
CA ALA A 169 -2.62 -9.05 22.46
C ALA A 169 -2.88 -10.13 21.38
N GLY A 170 -3.95 -10.90 21.58
CA GLY A 170 -4.46 -11.87 20.61
C GLY A 170 -4.23 -13.32 21.02
N ASP A 171 -4.91 -14.22 20.32
CA ASP A 171 -4.83 -15.67 20.55
C ASP A 171 -3.50 -16.26 20.05
N ILE A 172 -2.83 -15.61 19.09
CA ILE A 172 -1.47 -15.94 18.62
C ILE A 172 -0.64 -14.64 18.62
N PRO A 173 -0.16 -14.17 19.79
CA PRO A 173 0.44 -12.84 19.93
C PRO A 173 1.71 -12.64 19.09
N GLU A 174 2.45 -13.71 18.79
CA GLU A 174 3.63 -13.67 17.92
C GLU A 174 3.32 -13.21 16.49
N TYR A 175 2.05 -13.23 16.03
CA TYR A 175 1.68 -12.65 14.74
C TYR A 175 1.92 -11.14 14.67
N ALA A 176 1.95 -10.44 15.83
CA ALA A 176 2.33 -9.03 15.90
C ALA A 176 3.81 -8.77 15.55
N LEU A 177 4.62 -9.83 15.38
CA LEU A 177 6.03 -9.77 14.96
C LEU A 177 6.21 -10.00 13.44
N LEU A 178 5.16 -10.40 12.71
CA LEU A 178 5.24 -10.66 11.26
C LEU A 178 5.59 -9.38 10.49
N GLY A 179 6.56 -9.49 9.58
CA GLY A 179 7.13 -8.38 8.80
C GLY A 179 7.97 -7.40 9.62
N ARG A 180 8.16 -7.63 10.93
CA ARG A 180 8.81 -6.70 11.85
C ARG A 180 10.12 -7.26 12.37
N GLU A 181 11.08 -6.35 12.56
CA GLU A 181 12.31 -6.65 13.28
C GLU A 181 12.08 -6.52 14.78
N PHE A 182 12.66 -7.44 15.53
CA PHE A 182 12.66 -7.44 16.98
C PHE A 182 13.99 -7.96 17.50
N THR A 183 14.31 -7.61 18.74
CA THR A 183 15.49 -8.16 19.41
C THR A 183 15.08 -9.24 20.39
N LEU A 184 15.88 -10.30 20.48
CA LEU A 184 15.70 -11.36 21.46
C LEU A 184 17.05 -11.61 22.15
N GLY A 185 17.18 -11.17 23.39
CA GLY A 185 18.49 -11.04 24.03
C GLY A 185 19.38 -10.05 23.26
N GLY A 186 20.60 -10.46 22.93
CA GLY A 186 21.54 -9.67 22.14
C GLY A 186 21.36 -9.77 20.62
N MET A 187 20.39 -10.55 20.16
CA MET A 187 20.21 -10.88 18.74
C MET A 187 19.12 -10.04 18.09
N ARG A 188 19.19 -9.90 16.75
CA ARG A 188 18.15 -9.28 15.93
C ARG A 188 17.52 -10.30 14.99
N LEU A 189 16.20 -10.40 15.05
CA LEU A 189 15.38 -11.33 14.28
C LEU A 189 14.30 -10.57 13.51
N ARG A 190 13.74 -11.19 12.47
CA ARG A 190 12.55 -10.69 11.77
C ARG A 190 11.51 -11.78 11.64
N GLY A 191 10.27 -11.51 12.04
CA GLY A 191 9.16 -12.42 11.76
C GLY A 191 8.86 -12.40 10.25
N THR A 192 8.90 -13.55 9.59
CA THR A 192 8.77 -13.61 8.13
C THR A 192 7.37 -13.97 7.72
N VAL A 193 6.92 -15.18 8.04
CA VAL A 193 5.62 -15.71 7.61
C VAL A 193 4.99 -16.55 8.72
N PRO A 194 3.64 -16.65 8.76
CA PRO A 194 2.97 -17.63 9.60
C PRO A 194 3.48 -19.04 9.30
N CYS A 195 3.63 -19.87 10.32
CA CYS A 195 4.13 -21.22 10.12
C CYS A 195 2.97 -22.21 9.93
N GLY A 196 2.81 -22.68 8.70
CA GLY A 196 1.83 -23.70 8.34
C GLY A 196 2.07 -25.05 9.03
N ARG A 197 0.99 -25.72 9.39
CA ARG A 197 1.00 -27.02 10.08
C ARG A 197 0.36 -28.12 9.26
N CYS A 198 0.92 -29.32 9.39
CA CYS A 198 0.46 -30.50 8.66
C CYS A 198 0.06 -31.62 9.63
N GLY A 199 -0.31 -32.77 9.06
CA GLY A 199 -0.64 -34.00 9.79
C GLY A 199 0.39 -34.45 10.82
N PHE A 200 1.64 -33.97 10.76
CA PHE A 200 2.64 -34.27 11.77
C PHE A 200 2.19 -33.88 13.19
N THR A 201 1.43 -32.79 13.34
CA THR A 201 0.90 -32.32 14.63
C THR A 201 -0.06 -33.30 15.30
N THR A 202 -0.65 -34.23 14.53
CA THR A 202 -1.60 -35.23 15.02
C THR A 202 -0.92 -36.50 15.50
N LEU A 203 0.35 -36.72 15.15
CA LEU A 203 1.07 -37.96 15.44
C LEU A 203 1.37 -38.09 16.95
N PRO A 204 1.55 -39.32 17.45
CA PRO A 204 1.98 -39.53 18.83
C PRO A 204 3.42 -39.07 19.02
N ALA A 205 3.75 -38.49 20.17
CA ALA A 205 5.08 -37.96 20.47
C ALA A 205 5.45 -38.16 21.95
N GLY A 206 6.40 -39.05 22.22
CA GLY A 206 6.69 -39.50 23.60
C GLY A 206 5.44 -40.12 24.23
N GLU A 207 4.95 -39.53 25.32
CA GLU A 207 3.72 -39.97 26.01
C GLU A 207 2.44 -39.33 25.44
N LEU A 208 2.56 -38.44 24.46
CA LEU A 208 1.42 -37.78 23.84
C LEU A 208 0.75 -38.75 22.85
N PRO A 209 -0.57 -39.02 22.97
CA PRO A 209 -1.28 -39.90 22.04
C PRO A 209 -1.44 -39.26 20.66
N GLN A 210 -1.85 -40.06 19.67
CA GLN A 210 -2.32 -39.53 18.40
C GLN A 210 -3.59 -38.70 18.61
N ASP A 211 -3.66 -37.51 18.01
CA ASP A 211 -4.78 -36.57 18.17
C ASP A 211 -5.07 -35.81 16.85
N PRO A 212 -6.01 -36.30 16.02
CA PRO A 212 -6.41 -35.63 14.77
C PRO A 212 -7.15 -34.30 14.97
N ASP A 213 -7.73 -34.05 16.15
CA ASP A 213 -8.55 -32.86 16.39
C ASP A 213 -7.69 -31.59 16.47
N ILE A 214 -6.41 -31.73 16.82
CA ILE A 214 -5.43 -30.65 16.77
C ILE A 214 -5.37 -30.04 15.37
N LEU A 215 -5.11 -30.83 14.33
CA LEU A 215 -5.02 -30.29 12.96
C LEU A 215 -6.36 -29.71 12.50
N ARG A 216 -7.50 -30.32 12.87
CA ARG A 216 -8.83 -29.79 12.55
C ARG A 216 -9.05 -28.42 13.19
N ALA A 217 -8.66 -28.24 14.45
CA ALA A 217 -8.75 -26.96 15.14
C ALA A 217 -7.81 -25.92 14.50
N LEU A 218 -6.58 -26.29 14.15
CA LEU A 218 -5.66 -25.39 13.46
C LEU A 218 -6.22 -24.89 12.12
N VAL A 219 -6.81 -25.80 11.32
CA VAL A 219 -7.45 -25.43 10.05
C VAL A 219 -8.66 -24.51 10.28
N ARG A 220 -9.51 -24.81 11.25
CA ARG A 220 -10.77 -24.07 11.48
C ARG A 220 -10.57 -22.72 12.16
N GLN A 221 -9.64 -22.62 13.10
CA GLN A 221 -9.47 -21.45 13.97
C GLN A 221 -8.31 -20.56 13.54
N TYR A 222 -7.30 -21.12 12.87
CA TYR A 222 -6.02 -20.45 12.64
C TYR A 222 -5.52 -20.56 11.20
N ASP A 223 -6.40 -20.87 10.24
CA ASP A 223 -6.06 -21.01 8.81
C ASP A 223 -4.85 -21.93 8.56
N ARG A 224 -4.80 -23.06 9.31
CA ARG A 224 -3.71 -24.05 9.29
C ARG A 224 -2.36 -23.51 9.78
N ASN A 225 -2.26 -22.26 10.21
CA ASN A 225 -1.04 -21.63 10.70
C ASN A 225 -0.98 -21.64 12.23
N PHE A 226 0.21 -21.82 12.79
CA PHE A 226 0.40 -21.79 14.23
C PHE A 226 1.86 -21.47 14.57
N GLY A 227 2.12 -20.36 15.25
CA GLY A 227 3.45 -19.78 15.38
C GLY A 227 3.94 -19.13 14.08
N ILE A 228 5.17 -18.59 14.08
CA ILE A 228 5.77 -17.89 12.94
C ILE A 228 7.15 -18.46 12.60
N TYR A 229 7.58 -18.29 11.36
CA TYR A 229 8.99 -18.39 11.02
C TYR A 229 9.68 -17.04 11.25
N CYS A 230 10.96 -17.10 11.61
CA CYS A 230 11.82 -15.95 11.80
C CYS A 230 13.12 -16.11 11.03
N GLU A 231 13.61 -15.01 10.49
CA GLU A 231 14.95 -14.85 9.92
C GLU A 231 15.90 -14.34 11.01
N VAL A 232 17.12 -14.89 11.06
CA VAL A 232 18.20 -14.38 11.92
C VAL A 232 18.96 -13.31 11.15
N LEU A 233 18.84 -12.06 11.60
CA LEU A 233 19.50 -10.91 10.99
C LEU A 233 20.88 -10.65 11.60
N GLU A 234 21.03 -10.96 12.89
CA GLU A 234 22.29 -10.89 13.63
C GLU A 234 22.46 -12.18 14.43
N GLU A 235 23.49 -12.95 14.08
CA GLU A 235 23.83 -14.22 14.73
C GLU A 235 24.32 -14.02 16.17
N GLY A 236 24.18 -15.04 16.99
CA GLY A 236 24.62 -14.97 18.38
C GLY A 236 24.24 -16.19 19.20
N VAL A 237 24.60 -16.15 20.49
CA VAL A 237 24.18 -17.16 21.46
C VAL A 237 22.93 -16.66 22.18
N ILE A 238 21.92 -17.52 22.24
CA ILE A 238 20.69 -17.27 22.98
C ILE A 238 20.62 -18.16 24.22
N GLU A 239 20.10 -17.60 25.32
CA GLU A 239 19.92 -18.29 26.60
C GLU A 239 18.47 -18.15 27.08
N LEU A 240 18.03 -19.09 27.93
CA LEU A 240 16.71 -19.00 28.55
C LEU A 240 16.55 -17.69 29.34
N GLY A 241 15.35 -17.11 29.30
CA GLY A 241 15.07 -15.81 29.90
C GLY A 241 15.49 -14.61 29.04
N ALA A 242 16.07 -14.82 27.84
CA ALA A 242 16.39 -13.74 26.92
C ALA A 242 15.15 -12.87 26.63
N THR A 243 15.26 -11.56 26.90
CA THR A 243 14.17 -10.60 26.73
C THR A 243 13.86 -10.36 25.25
N LEU A 244 12.59 -10.43 24.88
CA LEU A 244 12.09 -10.01 23.57
C LEU A 244 11.67 -8.53 23.64
N ARG A 245 12.27 -7.69 22.79
CA ARG A 245 11.89 -6.28 22.62
C ARG A 245 11.44 -6.00 21.21
N LEU A 246 10.34 -5.30 21.08
CA LEU A 246 9.72 -4.92 19.82
C LEU A 246 9.70 -3.39 19.73
N ALA A 247 10.03 -2.84 18.56
CA ALA A 247 9.83 -1.42 18.31
C ALA A 247 8.35 -1.05 18.55
N ALA A 248 8.05 0.17 18.99
CA ALA A 248 6.67 0.60 19.26
C ALA A 248 5.71 0.32 18.07
N MET A 249 4.40 0.19 18.37
CA MET A 249 3.37 0.05 17.34
C MET A 249 3.44 1.19 16.32
N PRO A 250 3.21 0.92 15.03
CA PRO A 250 3.24 1.97 14.02
C PRO A 250 2.13 3.01 14.31
N LYS A 251 2.52 4.29 14.29
CA LYS A 251 1.66 5.44 14.64
C LYS A 251 0.36 5.45 13.82
N ARG A 252 -0.79 5.70 14.45
CA ARG A 252 -2.08 5.93 13.75
C ARG A 252 -2.08 7.31 13.11
N VAL A 253 -2.42 7.36 11.83
CA VAL A 253 -2.56 8.61 11.07
C VAL A 253 -4.03 8.89 10.80
N VAL A 254 -4.51 10.04 11.26
CA VAL A 254 -5.85 10.56 10.91
C VAL A 254 -5.68 11.73 9.93
N ILE A 255 -6.47 11.74 8.86
CA ILE A 255 -6.43 12.75 7.81
C ILE A 255 -7.81 13.42 7.74
N VAL A 256 -7.86 14.73 7.97
CA VAL A 256 -9.10 15.51 7.88
C VAL A 256 -9.18 16.17 6.51
N GLY A 257 -10.03 15.64 5.63
CA GLY A 257 -10.27 16.13 4.28
C GLY A 257 -10.00 15.07 3.21
N GLY A 258 -11.05 14.60 2.53
CA GLY A 258 -10.99 13.65 1.42
C GLY A 258 -10.70 14.28 0.04
N GLY A 259 -10.05 15.44 -0.02
CA GLY A 259 -9.66 16.07 -1.30
C GLY A 259 -8.31 15.56 -1.84
N GLN A 260 -7.80 16.21 -2.89
CA GLN A 260 -6.49 15.90 -3.50
C GLN A 260 -5.38 15.66 -2.48
N ALA A 261 -5.15 16.63 -1.59
CA ALA A 261 -4.05 16.56 -0.64
C ALA A 261 -4.18 15.37 0.33
N GLY A 262 -5.38 15.17 0.89
CA GLY A 262 -5.61 14.12 1.87
C GLY A 262 -5.48 12.72 1.28
N ALA A 263 -6.19 12.44 0.19
CA ALA A 263 -6.15 11.13 -0.47
C ALA A 263 -4.75 10.78 -1.02
N THR A 264 -4.05 11.75 -1.61
CA THR A 264 -2.68 11.54 -2.08
C THR A 264 -1.72 11.32 -0.91
N SER A 265 -1.90 11.99 0.22
CA SER A 265 -1.02 11.79 1.39
C SER A 265 -1.19 10.38 1.97
N ALA A 266 -2.40 9.85 2.01
CA ALA A 266 -2.67 8.46 2.43
C ALA A 266 -1.97 7.45 1.51
N ARG A 267 -2.08 7.65 0.18
CA ARG A 267 -1.37 6.83 -0.82
C ARG A 267 0.14 6.93 -0.66
N ALA A 268 0.68 8.14 -0.47
CA ALA A 268 2.10 8.37 -0.30
C ALA A 268 2.62 7.67 0.96
N LEU A 269 1.92 7.79 2.09
CA LEU A 269 2.24 7.09 3.34
C LEU A 269 2.34 5.58 3.13
N ARG A 270 1.33 4.97 2.48
CA ARG A 270 1.36 3.53 2.17
C ARG A 270 2.50 3.15 1.25
N ARG A 271 2.64 3.86 0.12
CA ARG A 271 3.70 3.63 -0.87
C ARG A 271 5.12 3.75 -0.29
N LEU A 272 5.31 4.61 0.72
CA LEU A 272 6.58 4.85 1.39
C LEU A 272 6.82 3.95 2.62
N GLY A 273 5.91 3.03 2.93
CA GLY A 273 6.11 2.00 3.96
C GLY A 273 5.49 2.29 5.32
N HIS A 274 4.55 3.25 5.42
CA HIS A 274 3.77 3.40 6.64
C HIS A 274 2.87 2.18 6.87
N ALA A 275 3.14 1.44 7.95
CA ALA A 275 2.42 0.21 8.29
C ALA A 275 1.28 0.41 9.31
N GLY A 276 1.08 1.64 9.83
CA GLY A 276 0.07 1.93 10.85
C GLY A 276 -1.31 2.20 10.27
N PRO A 277 -2.38 2.23 11.08
CA PRO A 277 -3.72 2.57 10.59
C PRO A 277 -3.79 3.97 9.97
N ILE A 278 -4.45 4.10 8.82
CA ILE A 278 -4.74 5.40 8.19
C ILE A 278 -6.26 5.55 8.05
N ARG A 279 -6.80 6.66 8.57
CA ARG A 279 -8.23 7.00 8.48
C ARG A 279 -8.41 8.39 7.87
N ILE A 280 -9.17 8.49 6.79
CA ILE A 280 -9.55 9.76 6.14
C ILE A 280 -10.99 10.10 6.55
N LEU A 281 -11.18 11.30 7.09
CA LEU A 281 -12.50 11.86 7.39
C LEU A 281 -12.85 12.90 6.33
N ALA A 282 -13.85 12.59 5.50
CA ALA A 282 -14.31 13.45 4.42
C ALA A 282 -15.69 14.04 4.75
N GLU A 283 -15.81 15.37 4.73
CA GLU A 283 -17.11 16.06 4.86
C GLU A 283 -18.04 15.76 3.67
N GLU A 284 -17.48 15.58 2.47
CA GLU A 284 -18.25 15.23 1.26
C GLU A 284 -18.67 13.76 1.26
N ARG A 285 -19.81 13.47 0.63
CA ARG A 285 -20.37 12.10 0.51
C ARG A 285 -19.84 11.33 -0.70
N HIS A 286 -18.89 11.91 -1.42
CA HIS A 286 -18.28 11.31 -2.61
C HIS A 286 -16.88 10.80 -2.26
N LEU A 287 -16.47 9.70 -2.90
CA LEU A 287 -15.09 9.25 -2.87
C LEU A 287 -14.14 10.41 -3.26
N PRO A 288 -12.91 10.46 -2.71
CA PRO A 288 -11.94 11.47 -3.08
C PRO A 288 -11.80 11.63 -4.58
N TYR A 289 -11.95 12.85 -5.09
CA TYR A 289 -11.98 13.13 -6.53
C TYR A 289 -11.22 14.42 -6.91
N GLU A 290 -10.83 14.53 -8.17
CA GLU A 290 -10.16 15.70 -8.72
C GLU A 290 -11.15 16.85 -8.96
N ARG A 291 -10.87 18.03 -8.37
CA ARG A 291 -11.71 19.23 -8.55
C ARG A 291 -11.53 20.01 -9.87
N PRO A 292 -10.36 20.02 -10.56
CA PRO A 292 -10.20 20.81 -11.79
C PRO A 292 -11.24 20.53 -12.90
N PRO A 293 -11.73 19.28 -13.10
CA PRO A 293 -12.81 19.03 -14.06
C PRO A 293 -14.14 19.75 -13.76
N LEU A 294 -14.39 20.19 -12.52
CA LEU A 294 -15.68 20.79 -12.14
C LEU A 294 -16.00 22.10 -12.89
N SER A 295 -15.00 22.85 -13.34
CA SER A 295 -15.17 24.07 -14.15
C SER A 295 -15.29 23.79 -15.65
N LYS A 296 -15.15 22.52 -16.08
CA LYS A 296 -15.22 22.08 -17.47
C LYS A 296 -16.56 21.41 -17.71
N ALA A 297 -17.37 21.99 -18.61
CA ALA A 297 -18.76 21.59 -18.88
C ALA A 297 -18.95 20.06 -19.00
N GLY A 298 -19.48 19.41 -17.95
CA GLY A 298 -19.89 18.01 -17.95
C GLY A 298 -18.79 16.95 -17.83
N ALA A 299 -17.53 17.31 -17.58
CA ALA A 299 -16.47 16.31 -17.42
C ALA A 299 -16.59 15.57 -16.07
N PRO A 300 -16.67 14.23 -16.03
CA PRO A 300 -16.65 13.51 -14.77
C PRO A 300 -15.31 13.75 -14.06
N ALA A 301 -15.37 14.04 -12.77
CA ALA A 301 -14.17 14.14 -11.97
C ALA A 301 -13.53 12.76 -11.78
N ALA A 302 -12.22 12.68 -12.02
CA ALA A 302 -11.48 11.45 -11.78
C ALA A 302 -11.45 11.14 -10.27
N VAL A 303 -11.71 9.88 -9.91
CA VAL A 303 -11.55 9.42 -8.53
C VAL A 303 -10.06 9.35 -8.23
N ILE A 304 -9.65 10.04 -7.16
CA ILE A 304 -8.30 9.96 -6.64
C ILE A 304 -8.15 8.60 -5.98
N LEU A 305 -8.85 8.32 -4.88
CA LEU A 305 -8.73 7.08 -4.13
C LEU A 305 -10.05 6.30 -4.17
N GLY A 306 -10.07 5.19 -4.90
CA GLY A 306 -11.23 4.32 -5.03
C GLY A 306 -11.43 3.42 -3.80
N ALA A 307 -12.65 2.92 -3.59
CA ALA A 307 -12.98 2.07 -2.44
C ALA A 307 -12.16 0.77 -2.40
N GLU A 308 -12.01 0.09 -3.54
CA GLU A 308 -11.22 -1.15 -3.64
C GLU A 308 -9.73 -0.91 -3.34
N GLU A 309 -9.18 0.18 -3.85
CA GLU A 309 -7.79 0.55 -3.60
C GLU A 309 -7.57 0.94 -2.14
N ALA A 310 -8.50 1.69 -1.55
CA ALA A 310 -8.47 2.06 -0.14
C ALA A 310 -8.48 0.81 0.75
N ALA A 311 -9.39 -0.14 0.48
CA ALA A 311 -9.47 -1.41 1.21
C ALA A 311 -8.19 -2.23 1.08
N ARG A 312 -7.68 -2.44 -0.15
CA ARG A 312 -6.41 -3.15 -0.40
C ARG A 312 -5.19 -2.49 0.24
N SER A 313 -5.24 -1.19 0.43
CA SER A 313 -4.18 -0.41 1.05
C SER A 313 -4.44 -0.19 2.53
N GLU A 314 -5.44 -0.83 3.15
CA GLU A 314 -5.82 -0.65 4.55
C GLU A 314 -5.98 0.84 4.94
N ILE A 315 -6.63 1.62 4.07
CA ILE A 315 -7.01 3.01 4.30
C ILE A 315 -8.52 3.03 4.52
N THR A 316 -8.96 3.47 5.70
CA THR A 316 -10.37 3.72 5.98
C THR A 316 -10.74 5.10 5.45
N VAL A 317 -11.85 5.22 4.72
CA VAL A 317 -12.36 6.50 4.20
C VAL A 317 -13.81 6.67 4.66
N ASP A 318 -14.01 7.59 5.59
CA ASP A 318 -15.35 7.90 6.11
C ASP A 318 -15.91 9.10 5.36
N LEU A 319 -16.92 8.84 4.54
CA LEU A 319 -17.62 9.84 3.75
C LEU A 319 -18.73 10.49 4.58
N GLY A 320 -19.01 11.76 4.31
CA GLY A 320 -20.03 12.51 5.04
C GLY A 320 -19.75 12.65 6.54
N THR A 321 -18.48 12.61 6.95
CA THR A 321 -18.03 12.65 8.35
C THR A 321 -17.19 13.91 8.58
N PRO A 322 -17.83 15.08 8.76
CA PRO A 322 -17.10 16.33 9.02
C PRO A 322 -16.48 16.34 10.42
N ALA A 323 -15.23 16.82 10.50
CA ALA A 323 -14.58 17.07 11.78
C ALA A 323 -15.08 18.39 12.41
N ALA A 324 -15.48 18.35 13.68
CA ALA A 324 -16.06 19.48 14.40
C ALA A 324 -15.07 20.17 15.35
N ALA A 325 -14.34 19.38 16.14
CA ALA A 325 -13.40 19.86 17.15
C ALA A 325 -12.09 19.06 17.15
N LEU A 326 -11.03 19.70 17.63
CA LEU A 326 -9.69 19.15 17.74
C LEU A 326 -9.12 19.53 19.11
N ASP A 327 -8.72 18.52 19.88
CA ASP A 327 -8.00 18.65 21.14
C ASP A 327 -6.54 18.21 20.94
N LEU A 328 -5.63 19.19 20.93
CA LEU A 328 -4.20 18.95 20.75
C LEU A 328 -3.57 18.26 21.97
N GLN A 329 -4.05 18.53 23.18
CA GLN A 329 -3.49 17.96 24.41
C GLN A 329 -3.88 16.50 24.55
N ALA A 330 -5.16 16.18 24.35
CA ALA A 330 -5.67 14.82 24.40
C ALA A 330 -5.34 14.01 23.13
N ARG A 331 -4.89 14.67 22.05
CA ARG A 331 -4.68 14.12 20.70
C ARG A 331 -5.92 13.41 20.17
N GLN A 332 -7.03 14.14 20.23
CA GLN A 332 -8.34 13.65 19.84
C GLN A 332 -9.01 14.60 18.86
N LEU A 333 -9.73 14.02 17.92
CA LEU A 333 -10.58 14.73 16.98
C LEU A 333 -12.03 14.30 17.21
N GLU A 334 -12.95 15.26 17.24
CA GLU A 334 -14.38 14.98 17.37
C GLU A 334 -15.08 15.21 16.02
N THR A 335 -15.89 14.25 15.57
CA THR A 335 -16.76 14.42 14.38
C THR A 335 -18.00 15.25 14.72
N ALA A 336 -18.72 15.75 13.72
CA ALA A 336 -19.97 16.48 13.97
C ALA A 336 -21.08 15.60 14.58
N GLU A 337 -20.98 14.29 14.42
CA GLU A 337 -21.86 13.29 15.01
C GLU A 337 -21.46 12.92 16.45
N GLY A 338 -20.34 13.47 16.96
CA GLY A 338 -19.86 13.27 18.33
C GLY A 338 -18.93 12.06 18.51
N GLU A 339 -18.45 11.43 17.43
CA GLU A 339 -17.43 10.38 17.54
C GLU A 339 -16.07 11.00 17.93
N VAL A 340 -15.44 10.48 18.97
CA VAL A 340 -14.10 10.90 19.40
C VAL A 340 -13.05 9.93 18.87
N ILE A 341 -12.16 10.43 18.02
CA ILE A 341 -11.15 9.67 17.30
C ILE A 341 -9.75 10.07 17.79
N PRO A 342 -9.02 9.17 18.48
CA PRO A 342 -7.63 9.41 18.88
C PRO A 342 -6.67 9.31 17.68
N TYR A 343 -5.59 10.10 17.71
CA TYR A 343 -4.54 10.05 16.68
C TYR A 343 -3.13 10.07 17.29
N ASP A 344 -2.17 9.46 16.60
CA ASP A 344 -0.73 9.63 16.90
C ASP A 344 -0.12 10.71 16.00
N THR A 345 -0.64 10.81 14.77
CA THR A 345 -0.35 11.84 13.78
C THR A 345 -1.66 12.32 13.13
N LEU A 346 -1.83 13.64 12.99
CA LEU A 346 -2.98 14.27 12.35
C LEU A 346 -2.52 15.07 11.12
N ILE A 347 -3.19 14.88 9.98
CA ILE A 347 -2.98 15.68 8.75
C ILE A 347 -4.26 16.47 8.46
N LEU A 348 -4.19 17.80 8.54
CA LEU A 348 -5.27 18.71 8.19
C LEU A 348 -5.19 19.06 6.70
N ALA A 349 -6.09 18.48 5.91
CA ALA A 349 -6.22 18.64 4.46
C ALA A 349 -7.59 19.22 4.07
N THR A 350 -8.14 20.10 4.91
CA THR A 350 -9.51 20.67 4.81
C THR A 350 -9.72 21.62 3.63
N GLY A 351 -8.65 21.96 2.91
CA GLY A 351 -8.68 22.80 1.73
C GLY A 351 -9.26 24.21 1.99
N GLY A 352 -10.15 24.66 1.11
CA GLY A 352 -10.83 25.94 1.24
C GLY A 352 -12.21 25.96 0.61
N ARG A 353 -12.93 27.06 0.83
CA ARG A 353 -14.29 27.31 0.34
C ARG A 353 -14.36 28.59 -0.49
N ALA A 354 -15.25 28.62 -1.48
CA ALA A 354 -15.47 29.80 -2.30
C ALA A 354 -15.89 31.01 -1.44
N ARG A 355 -15.28 32.16 -1.69
CA ARG A 355 -15.59 33.40 -0.98
C ARG A 355 -17.00 33.86 -1.37
N ARG A 356 -17.81 34.19 -0.35
CA ARG A 356 -19.17 34.73 -0.54
C ARG A 356 -19.13 36.24 -0.72
N LEU A 357 -20.05 36.77 -1.53
CA LEU A 357 -20.31 38.21 -1.63
C LEU A 357 -21.31 38.60 -0.54
N PRO A 358 -20.95 39.48 0.42
CA PRO A 358 -21.88 39.92 1.46
C PRO A 358 -23.12 40.63 0.88
N GLY A 359 -24.27 40.47 1.54
CA GLY A 359 -25.52 41.16 1.17
C GLY A 359 -26.41 40.46 0.14
N LEU A 360 -25.95 39.36 -0.48
CA LEU A 360 -26.79 38.51 -1.33
C LEU A 360 -27.32 37.31 -0.55
N ASN A 361 -28.65 37.23 -0.42
CA ASN A 361 -29.30 36.23 0.44
C ASN A 361 -29.45 34.84 -0.21
N ARG A 362 -29.06 34.66 -1.49
CA ARG A 362 -29.18 33.40 -2.26
C ARG A 362 -30.59 32.78 -2.21
N GLY A 363 -31.61 33.60 -1.92
CA GLY A 363 -32.94 33.13 -1.56
C GLY A 363 -33.75 32.60 -2.74
N HIS A 364 -33.35 32.96 -3.96
CA HIS A 364 -34.06 32.60 -5.19
C HIS A 364 -33.29 31.59 -6.06
N GLY A 365 -32.17 31.05 -5.57
CA GLY A 365 -31.40 30.04 -6.29
C GLY A 365 -30.67 30.56 -7.54
N ARG A 366 -30.52 31.88 -7.68
CA ARG A 366 -29.90 32.50 -8.88
C ARG A 366 -28.43 32.85 -8.70
N VAL A 367 -27.91 32.76 -7.47
CA VAL A 367 -26.53 33.08 -7.11
C VAL A 367 -25.71 31.81 -6.89
N HIS A 368 -24.70 31.63 -7.73
CA HIS A 368 -23.83 30.46 -7.80
C HIS A 368 -22.41 30.76 -7.32
N ALA A 369 -21.71 29.73 -6.90
CA ALA A 369 -20.26 29.70 -6.68
C ALA A 369 -19.79 28.28 -7.04
N LEU A 370 -18.50 28.07 -7.32
CA LEU A 370 -17.97 26.75 -7.67
C LEU A 370 -16.85 26.31 -6.72
N ARG A 371 -17.04 25.19 -6.02
CA ARG A 371 -15.98 24.45 -5.30
C ARG A 371 -16.27 22.96 -5.18
N LEU A 372 -17.52 22.61 -4.90
CA LEU A 372 -17.97 21.24 -4.69
C LEU A 372 -18.60 20.68 -5.97
N ARG A 373 -18.79 19.35 -6.02
CA ARG A 373 -19.44 18.69 -7.15
C ARG A 373 -20.87 19.22 -7.35
N GLU A 374 -21.61 19.38 -6.26
CA GLU A 374 -23.00 19.85 -6.26
C GLU A 374 -23.11 21.31 -6.73
N ASP A 375 -22.07 22.12 -6.51
CA ASP A 375 -22.00 23.47 -7.06
C ASP A 375 -21.96 23.43 -8.60
N ALA A 376 -21.13 22.55 -9.14
CA ALA A 376 -21.00 22.35 -10.57
C ALA A 376 -22.33 21.88 -11.17
N GLU A 377 -22.94 20.85 -10.57
CA GLU A 377 -24.23 20.30 -11.02
C GLU A 377 -25.33 21.37 -11.07
N ARG A 378 -25.48 22.18 -10.02
CA ARG A 378 -26.43 23.30 -10.00
C ARG A 378 -26.17 24.33 -11.10
N LEU A 379 -24.89 24.69 -11.31
CA LEU A 379 -24.52 25.65 -12.34
C LEU A 379 -24.82 25.10 -13.74
N TRP A 380 -24.45 23.84 -14.03
CA TRP A 380 -24.65 23.24 -15.34
C TRP A 380 -26.14 23.04 -15.68
N GLN A 381 -27.00 22.84 -14.69
CA GLN A 381 -28.46 22.74 -14.90
C GLN A 381 -29.07 24.04 -15.44
N VAL A 382 -28.50 25.21 -15.09
CA VAL A 382 -29.07 26.51 -15.47
C VAL A 382 -28.43 27.10 -16.74
N LEU A 383 -27.29 26.59 -17.18
CA LEU A 383 -26.61 27.10 -18.38
C LEU A 383 -27.22 26.48 -19.63
N GLN A 384 -27.97 27.30 -20.38
CA GLN A 384 -28.68 26.95 -21.60
C GLN A 384 -28.55 28.09 -22.63
N PRO A 385 -28.81 27.83 -23.92
CA PRO A 385 -28.80 28.87 -24.95
C PRO A 385 -29.67 30.07 -24.59
N GLY A 386 -29.13 31.29 -24.71
CA GLY A 386 -29.84 32.54 -24.44
C GLY A 386 -29.91 32.96 -22.96
N VAL A 387 -29.46 32.12 -22.01
CA VAL A 387 -29.36 32.51 -20.60
C VAL A 387 -28.35 33.65 -20.43
N ARG A 388 -28.70 34.69 -19.69
CA ARG A 388 -27.78 35.78 -19.32
C ARG A 388 -27.13 35.48 -17.98
N LEU A 389 -25.81 35.41 -17.97
CA LEU A 389 -24.99 35.13 -16.79
C LEU A 389 -24.08 36.33 -16.47
N PHE A 390 -24.21 36.84 -15.26
CA PHE A 390 -23.21 37.70 -14.67
C PHE A 390 -22.13 36.87 -13.98
N ILE A 391 -20.87 37.23 -14.18
CA ILE A 391 -19.73 36.64 -13.48
C ILE A 391 -18.99 37.75 -12.75
N LEU A 392 -18.86 37.63 -11.42
CA LEU A 392 -18.05 38.54 -10.62
C LEU A 392 -16.68 37.92 -10.34
N GLY A 393 -15.65 38.46 -10.98
CA GLY A 393 -14.25 38.12 -10.77
C GLY A 393 -13.61 37.39 -11.95
N GLY A 394 -12.66 38.02 -12.64
CA GLY A 394 -11.89 37.39 -13.73
C GLY A 394 -10.58 36.76 -13.28
N GLY A 395 -10.67 35.91 -12.25
CA GLY A 395 -9.62 34.92 -11.94
C GLY A 395 -9.81 33.65 -12.80
N TRP A 396 -9.03 32.61 -12.52
CA TRP A 396 -9.07 31.34 -13.27
C TRP A 396 -10.47 30.75 -13.40
N ILE A 397 -11.16 30.54 -12.27
CA ILE A 397 -12.52 29.97 -12.24
C ILE A 397 -13.52 30.85 -13.01
N GLY A 398 -13.46 32.17 -12.85
CA GLY A 398 -14.37 33.07 -13.56
C GLY A 398 -14.16 33.03 -15.07
N MET A 399 -12.91 32.98 -15.52
CA MET A 399 -12.58 32.84 -16.95
C MET A 399 -12.94 31.47 -17.51
N GLU A 400 -12.64 30.37 -16.81
CA GLU A 400 -13.00 29.02 -17.25
C GLU A 400 -14.52 28.86 -17.37
N LEU A 401 -15.27 29.36 -16.39
CA LEU A 401 -16.73 29.31 -16.42
C LEU A 401 -17.35 30.28 -17.43
N ALA A 402 -16.74 31.43 -17.71
CA ALA A 402 -17.14 32.27 -18.83
C ALA A 402 -17.01 31.52 -20.17
N ALA A 403 -15.89 30.81 -20.36
CA ALA A 403 -15.69 30.01 -21.56
C ALA A 403 -16.67 28.85 -21.67
N ALA A 404 -16.94 28.15 -20.56
CA ALA A 404 -17.92 27.08 -20.53
C ALA A 404 -19.35 27.58 -20.77
N ALA A 405 -19.74 28.71 -20.18
CA ALA A 405 -21.06 29.32 -20.38
C ALA A 405 -21.26 29.77 -21.84
N ARG A 406 -20.25 30.40 -22.46
CA ARG A 406 -20.32 30.77 -23.88
C ARG A 406 -20.43 29.55 -24.80
N ARG A 407 -19.78 28.44 -24.49
CA ARG A 407 -19.95 27.16 -25.23
C ARG A 407 -21.36 26.59 -25.09
N ALA A 408 -22.04 26.86 -23.97
CA ALA A 408 -23.45 26.55 -23.77
C ALA A 408 -24.40 27.62 -24.36
N GLU A 409 -23.87 28.53 -25.20
CA GLU A 409 -24.61 29.60 -25.86
C GLU A 409 -25.29 30.61 -24.90
N ALA A 410 -24.83 30.68 -23.65
CA ALA A 410 -25.25 31.70 -22.69
C ALA A 410 -24.58 33.04 -23.00
N GLU A 411 -25.26 34.16 -22.75
CA GLU A 411 -24.68 35.49 -22.77
C GLU A 411 -23.92 35.77 -21.47
N VAL A 412 -22.71 36.33 -21.57
CA VAL A 412 -21.82 36.49 -20.41
C VAL A 412 -21.33 37.93 -20.26
N ASP A 413 -21.61 38.52 -19.11
CA ASP A 413 -20.96 39.75 -18.63
C ASP A 413 -20.04 39.41 -17.45
N LEU A 414 -18.76 39.67 -17.61
CA LEU A 414 -17.74 39.39 -16.61
C LEU A 414 -17.22 40.70 -16.02
N PHE A 415 -17.48 40.91 -14.73
CA PHE A 415 -17.13 42.11 -13.98
C PHE A 415 -15.83 41.92 -13.19
N LEU A 416 -14.95 42.91 -13.27
CA LEU A 416 -13.73 42.99 -12.48
C LEU A 416 -13.56 44.38 -11.88
N ARG A 417 -13.07 44.42 -10.63
CA ARG A 417 -12.67 45.68 -9.98
C ARG A 417 -11.38 46.28 -10.56
N GLY A 418 -10.50 45.43 -11.08
CA GLY A 418 -9.22 45.85 -11.65
C GLY A 418 -9.33 46.22 -13.13
N ASP A 419 -8.19 46.60 -13.70
CA ASP A 419 -8.00 46.95 -15.11
C ASP A 419 -7.62 45.75 -16.01
N ARG A 420 -7.38 44.58 -15.42
CA ARG A 420 -6.89 43.38 -16.13
C ARG A 420 -7.40 42.07 -15.54
N LEU A 421 -7.36 41.00 -16.34
CA LEU A 421 -7.66 39.63 -15.90
C LEU A 421 -6.54 39.08 -15.01
N ALA A 422 -6.91 38.26 -14.00
CA ALA A 422 -6.01 37.63 -13.03
C ALA A 422 -4.82 38.52 -12.54
N PRO A 423 -5.08 39.76 -12.06
CA PRO A 423 -4.05 40.78 -11.82
C PRO A 423 -3.01 40.41 -10.76
N ARG A 424 -3.29 39.42 -9.91
CA ARG A 424 -2.38 38.94 -8.86
C ARG A 424 -1.34 37.95 -9.37
N VAL A 425 -1.55 37.39 -10.56
CA VAL A 425 -0.74 36.29 -11.10
C VAL A 425 -0.17 36.66 -12.46
N LEU A 426 -0.97 37.24 -13.36
CA LEU A 426 -0.56 37.45 -14.73
C LEU A 426 0.15 38.80 -14.95
N PRO A 427 1.30 38.79 -15.65
CA PRO A 427 1.85 39.98 -16.29
C PRO A 427 0.85 40.57 -17.30
N GLY A 428 0.91 41.90 -17.50
CA GLY A 428 -0.05 42.64 -18.34
C GLY A 428 -0.23 42.06 -19.73
N ILE A 429 0.89 41.78 -20.44
CA ILE A 429 0.86 41.25 -21.81
C ILE A 429 0.09 39.93 -21.94
N VAL A 430 0.18 39.06 -20.93
CA VAL A 430 -0.55 37.78 -20.90
C VAL A 430 -2.02 38.00 -20.57
N ALA A 431 -2.32 38.92 -19.63
CA ALA A 431 -3.68 39.28 -19.27
C ALA A 431 -4.44 39.91 -20.46
N ASP A 432 -3.76 40.73 -21.27
CA ASP A 432 -4.32 41.36 -22.47
C ASP A 432 -4.65 40.31 -23.54
N ALA A 433 -3.74 39.35 -23.79
CA ALA A 433 -3.98 38.25 -24.72
C ALA A 433 -5.19 37.39 -24.31
N LEU A 434 -5.36 37.12 -23.01
CA LEU A 434 -6.56 36.42 -22.51
C LEU A 434 -7.81 37.30 -22.62
N ALA A 435 -7.72 38.60 -22.38
CA ALA A 435 -8.87 39.50 -22.50
C ALA A 435 -9.35 39.58 -23.95
N GLU A 436 -8.43 39.62 -24.92
CA GLU A 436 -8.74 39.53 -26.34
C GLU A 436 -9.40 38.19 -26.68
N LEU A 437 -8.85 37.06 -26.21
CA LEU A 437 -9.46 35.74 -26.39
C LEU A 437 -10.90 35.70 -25.89
N HIS A 438 -11.17 36.26 -24.71
CA HIS A 438 -12.53 36.30 -24.13
C HIS A 438 -13.49 37.19 -24.94
N ARG A 439 -13.04 38.39 -25.33
CA ARG A 439 -13.86 39.30 -26.15
C ARG A 439 -14.18 38.70 -27.52
N ALA A 440 -13.18 38.08 -28.17
CA ALA A 440 -13.35 37.41 -29.45
C ALA A 440 -14.38 36.27 -29.40
N ASN A 441 -14.60 35.68 -28.22
CA ASN A 441 -15.61 34.64 -27.99
C ASN A 441 -16.93 35.18 -27.39
N GLY A 442 -17.13 36.50 -27.44
CA GLY A 442 -18.40 37.15 -27.09
C GLY A 442 -18.62 37.37 -25.59
N VAL A 443 -17.57 37.32 -24.76
CA VAL A 443 -17.65 37.73 -23.35
C VAL A 443 -17.57 39.26 -23.26
N ARG A 444 -18.53 39.88 -22.57
CA ARG A 444 -18.53 41.32 -22.28
C ARG A 444 -17.72 41.59 -21.01
N LEU A 445 -16.53 42.17 -21.15
CA LEU A 445 -15.63 42.45 -20.03
C LEU A 445 -15.86 43.85 -19.46
N HIS A 446 -16.19 43.92 -18.18
CA HIS A 446 -16.41 45.18 -17.45
C HIS A 446 -15.29 45.41 -16.44
N PHE A 447 -14.26 46.16 -16.86
CA PHE A 447 -13.10 46.52 -16.03
C PHE A 447 -13.37 47.75 -15.17
N GLY A 448 -12.65 47.87 -14.04
CA GLY A 448 -12.82 48.99 -13.10
C GLY A 448 -14.20 49.06 -12.44
N ALA A 449 -15.02 48.03 -12.62
CA ALA A 449 -16.41 48.02 -12.21
C ALA A 449 -16.53 47.71 -10.71
N GLY A 450 -17.33 48.50 -10.01
CA GLY A 450 -17.82 48.20 -8.67
C GLY A 450 -19.29 47.80 -8.73
N PRO A 451 -19.65 46.63 -9.31
CA PRO A 451 -21.05 46.27 -9.48
C PRO A 451 -21.72 46.06 -8.12
N ALA A 452 -22.93 46.59 -7.99
CA ALA A 452 -23.85 46.29 -6.90
C ALA A 452 -24.94 45.35 -7.43
N PHE A 453 -25.03 44.16 -6.84
CA PHE A 453 -25.98 43.13 -7.26
C PHE A 453 -27.14 43.02 -6.28
N GLU A 454 -28.34 42.83 -6.82
CA GLU A 454 -29.55 42.49 -6.07
C GLU A 454 -30.21 41.26 -6.70
N GLU A 455 -30.57 40.28 -5.87
CA GLU A 455 -31.24 39.05 -6.32
C GLU A 455 -32.75 39.22 -6.17
N HIS A 456 -33.47 39.07 -7.28
CA HIS A 456 -34.93 39.00 -7.32
C HIS A 456 -35.39 37.60 -7.73
N ALA A 457 -36.69 37.33 -7.64
CA ALA A 457 -37.27 36.03 -8.00
C ALA A 457 -37.05 35.65 -9.48
N ASP A 458 -37.06 36.64 -10.37
CA ASP A 458 -37.01 36.48 -11.83
C ASP A 458 -35.63 36.80 -12.44
N ARG A 459 -34.76 37.52 -11.72
CA ARG A 459 -33.49 38.04 -12.26
C ARG A 459 -32.46 38.42 -11.21
N ILE A 460 -31.24 38.68 -11.65
CA ILE A 460 -30.22 39.45 -10.94
C ILE A 460 -30.15 40.85 -11.54
N ALA A 461 -30.42 41.88 -10.72
CA ALA A 461 -30.15 43.26 -11.10
C ALA A 461 -28.70 43.63 -10.76
N CYS A 462 -28.05 44.41 -11.62
CA CYS A 462 -26.69 44.90 -11.41
C CYS A 462 -26.61 46.39 -11.74
N ARG A 463 -26.20 47.20 -10.77
CA ARG A 463 -25.81 48.60 -11.02
C ARG A 463 -24.29 48.69 -11.14
N SER A 464 -23.80 49.15 -12.28
CA SER A 464 -22.36 49.28 -12.53
C SER A 464 -22.07 50.49 -13.44
N GLY A 465 -21.17 51.38 -13.03
CA GLY A 465 -20.72 52.49 -13.88
C GLY A 465 -21.85 53.44 -14.35
N GLY A 466 -22.92 53.58 -13.56
CA GLY A 466 -24.10 54.38 -13.93
C GLY A 466 -25.09 53.67 -14.86
N GLN A 467 -24.85 52.41 -15.21
CA GLN A 467 -25.76 51.57 -15.98
C GLN A 467 -26.48 50.59 -15.05
N ASP A 468 -27.76 50.36 -15.33
CA ASP A 468 -28.54 49.28 -14.74
C ASP A 468 -28.64 48.13 -15.73
N LEU A 469 -28.10 46.98 -15.36
CA LEU A 469 -28.02 45.76 -16.15
C LEU A 469 -28.86 44.66 -15.46
N SER A 470 -29.29 43.67 -16.24
CA SER A 470 -30.03 42.50 -15.73
C SER A 470 -29.56 41.20 -16.36
N ALA A 471 -29.50 40.15 -15.55
CA ALA A 471 -29.18 38.78 -15.96
C ALA A 471 -30.09 37.77 -15.25
N ASP A 472 -30.09 36.52 -15.70
CA ASP A 472 -30.88 35.46 -15.08
C ASP A 472 -30.17 34.87 -13.86
N HIS A 473 -28.83 34.81 -13.92
CA HIS A 473 -27.97 34.21 -12.90
C HIS A 473 -26.71 35.04 -12.61
N LEU A 474 -26.14 34.87 -11.42
CA LEU A 474 -24.86 35.43 -11.00
C LEU A 474 -23.93 34.34 -10.51
N LEU A 475 -22.72 34.27 -11.04
CA LEU A 475 -21.62 33.47 -10.54
C LEU A 475 -20.63 34.35 -9.77
N VAL A 476 -20.39 34.01 -8.50
CA VAL A 476 -19.41 34.69 -7.65
C VAL A 476 -18.08 33.92 -7.67
N ALA A 477 -17.07 34.48 -8.35
CA ALA A 477 -15.75 33.89 -8.56
C ALA A 477 -14.61 34.78 -8.01
N ILE A 478 -14.80 35.33 -6.80
CA ILE A 478 -13.91 36.32 -6.16
C ILE A 478 -12.82 35.70 -5.26
N GLY A 479 -12.44 34.46 -5.54
CA GLY A 479 -11.39 33.72 -4.83
C GLY A 479 -11.92 32.83 -3.69
N MET A 480 -10.98 32.29 -2.92
CA MET A 480 -11.22 31.30 -1.87
C MET A 480 -10.87 31.84 -0.48
N VAL A 481 -11.35 31.14 0.55
CA VAL A 481 -10.95 31.27 1.96
C VAL A 481 -10.51 29.88 2.45
N ALA A 482 -9.39 29.80 3.16
CA ALA A 482 -8.93 28.55 3.76
C ALA A 482 -9.94 28.02 4.81
N ASN A 483 -10.06 26.70 4.91
CA ASN A 483 -10.88 26.03 5.92
C ASN A 483 -10.04 25.74 7.19
N ASP A 484 -9.42 26.78 7.73
CA ASP A 484 -8.55 26.74 8.93
C ASP A 484 -9.30 26.83 10.26
N GLY A 485 -10.65 26.83 10.22
CA GLY A 485 -11.49 27.09 11.38
C GLY A 485 -11.29 26.12 12.54
N ILE A 486 -11.15 24.82 12.26
CA ILE A 486 -10.91 23.79 13.28
C ILE A 486 -9.54 23.97 13.96
N ALA A 487 -8.50 24.23 13.16
CA ALA A 487 -7.14 24.46 13.64
C ALA A 487 -7.05 25.71 14.51
N ARG A 488 -7.66 26.82 14.06
CA ARG A 488 -7.68 28.08 14.80
C ARG A 488 -8.40 27.95 16.14
N ARG A 489 -9.53 27.23 16.20
CA ARG A 489 -10.24 26.97 17.47
C ARG A 489 -9.43 26.08 18.41
N ALA A 490 -8.65 25.14 17.87
CA ALA A 490 -7.76 24.27 18.63
C ALA A 490 -6.48 24.97 19.12
N GLY A 491 -6.23 26.22 18.72
CA GLY A 491 -5.06 26.99 19.14
C GLY A 491 -3.82 26.87 18.24
N LEU A 492 -3.95 26.30 17.03
CA LEU A 492 -2.88 26.32 16.04
C LEU A 492 -2.73 27.71 15.40
N ASP A 493 -1.49 28.07 15.07
CA ASP A 493 -1.17 29.32 14.38
C ASP A 493 -1.80 29.34 12.98
N CYS A 494 -2.70 30.29 12.76
CA CYS A 494 -3.41 30.47 11.50
C CYS A 494 -3.35 31.93 11.04
N ALA A 495 -3.11 32.13 9.75
CA ALA A 495 -3.19 33.41 9.09
C ALA A 495 -3.67 33.19 7.66
N ASP A 496 -4.98 33.22 7.39
CA ASP A 496 -5.55 32.83 6.08
C ASP A 496 -4.98 31.47 5.62
N GLY A 497 -5.19 30.43 6.44
CA GLY A 497 -4.52 29.13 6.35
C GLY A 497 -3.68 28.80 7.58
N ILE A 498 -3.43 27.52 7.79
CA ILE A 498 -2.65 26.96 8.91
C ILE A 498 -1.16 27.16 8.62
N ILE A 499 -0.43 27.81 9.53
CA ILE A 499 1.00 28.07 9.36
C ILE A 499 1.78 26.77 9.50
N THR A 500 2.63 26.47 8.52
CA THR A 500 3.47 25.27 8.50
C THR A 500 4.90 25.61 8.11
N ASP A 501 5.82 24.65 8.27
CA ASP A 501 7.07 24.63 7.52
C ASP A 501 6.87 24.09 6.08
N GLU A 502 7.96 23.92 5.33
CA GLU A 502 7.93 23.42 3.94
C GLU A 502 7.51 21.94 3.83
N SER A 503 7.58 21.16 4.92
CA SER A 503 7.14 19.78 4.99
C SER A 503 5.66 19.62 5.38
N GLY A 504 5.03 20.73 5.78
CA GLY A 504 3.65 20.76 6.27
C GLY A 504 3.54 20.61 7.78
N ALA A 505 4.65 20.56 8.53
CA ALA A 505 4.61 20.46 9.98
C ALA A 505 4.11 21.77 10.60
N THR A 506 3.22 21.65 11.59
CA THR A 506 2.79 22.80 12.41
C THR A 506 3.70 22.96 13.63
N ARG A 507 3.36 23.86 14.56
CA ARG A 507 4.05 23.94 15.86
C ARG A 507 3.80 22.73 16.77
N ASP A 508 2.67 22.04 16.57
CA ASP A 508 2.44 20.77 17.27
C ASP A 508 3.13 19.65 16.49
N PRO A 509 4.04 18.87 17.11
CA PRO A 509 4.82 17.84 16.43
C PRO A 509 4.00 16.65 15.93
N ALA A 510 2.75 16.51 16.40
CA ALA A 510 1.83 15.47 15.93
C ALA A 510 0.87 15.97 14.84
N VAL A 511 0.86 17.27 14.52
CA VAL A 511 -0.11 17.86 13.58
C VAL A 511 0.57 18.50 12.38
N PHE A 512 0.06 18.16 11.20
CA PHE A 512 0.50 18.65 9.91
C PHE A 512 -0.66 19.30 9.16
N ALA A 513 -0.38 20.19 8.23
CA ALA A 513 -1.37 20.72 7.28
C ALA A 513 -0.83 20.72 5.85
N ILE A 514 -1.68 20.35 4.89
CA ILE A 514 -1.31 20.24 3.47
C ILE A 514 -2.43 20.73 2.53
N GLY A 515 -2.08 21.04 1.29
CA GLY A 515 -3.01 21.53 0.27
C GLY A 515 -3.40 22.99 0.49
N ASP A 516 -4.59 23.36 -0.01
CA ASP A 516 -5.06 24.76 -0.02
C ASP A 516 -5.19 25.40 1.37
N VAL A 517 -5.27 24.61 2.46
CA VAL A 517 -5.35 25.11 3.83
C VAL A 517 -3.97 25.47 4.40
N ALA A 518 -2.90 24.88 3.89
CA ALA A 518 -1.56 25.02 4.44
C ALA A 518 -0.85 26.28 3.94
N ARG A 519 -0.27 27.05 4.86
CA ARG A 519 0.50 28.28 4.60
C ARG A 519 1.96 28.08 5.02
N PRO A 520 2.80 27.52 4.12
CA PRO A 520 4.24 27.44 4.33
C PRO A 520 4.90 28.84 4.24
N PRO A 521 6.19 29.00 4.58
CA PRO A 521 6.90 30.29 4.52
C PRO A 521 6.83 30.95 3.15
N ALA A 522 6.84 30.13 2.09
CA ALA A 522 6.73 30.61 0.71
C ALA A 522 5.30 31.05 0.29
N GLY A 523 4.32 30.96 1.19
CA GLY A 523 2.92 31.33 0.98
C GLY A 523 2.04 30.20 0.45
N ARG A 524 0.74 30.45 0.45
CA ARG A 524 -0.28 29.51 -0.06
C ARG A 524 -0.23 29.43 -1.59
N ILE A 525 -0.26 28.21 -2.12
CA ILE A 525 -0.39 27.93 -3.56
C ILE A 525 -1.62 27.04 -3.76
N GLU A 526 -2.66 27.62 -4.34
CA GLU A 526 -3.96 26.98 -4.58
C GLU A 526 -3.92 26.20 -5.90
N SER A 527 -3.13 25.13 -5.97
CA SER A 527 -3.00 24.31 -7.17
C SER A 527 -2.99 22.81 -6.88
N TRP A 528 -3.53 22.05 -7.83
CA TRP A 528 -3.56 20.59 -7.80
C TRP A 528 -2.16 20.00 -7.60
N GLN A 529 -1.17 20.48 -8.36
CA GLN A 529 0.21 19.98 -8.25
C GLN A 529 0.86 20.32 -6.90
N ASN A 530 0.48 21.45 -6.28
CA ASN A 530 0.98 21.80 -4.97
C ASN A 530 0.43 20.86 -3.88
N ALA A 531 -0.84 20.47 -3.97
CA ALA A 531 -1.44 19.47 -3.10
C ALA A 531 -0.71 18.12 -3.17
N GLU A 532 -0.39 17.64 -4.39
CA GLU A 532 0.41 16.43 -4.61
C GLU A 532 1.81 16.52 -3.97
N ARG A 533 2.50 17.64 -4.21
CA ARG A 533 3.85 17.86 -3.66
C ARG A 533 3.86 17.90 -2.13
N GLN A 534 2.90 18.58 -1.51
CA GLN A 534 2.80 18.65 -0.06
C GLN A 534 2.40 17.31 0.55
N ALA A 535 1.53 16.54 -0.12
CA ALA A 535 1.19 15.18 0.27
C ALA A 535 2.42 14.26 0.30
N GLU A 536 3.31 14.36 -0.70
CA GLU A 536 4.57 13.62 -0.68
C GLU A 536 5.51 14.11 0.43
N ALA A 537 5.66 15.43 0.57
CA ALA A 537 6.56 16.02 1.56
C ALA A 537 6.18 15.63 3.00
N VAL A 538 4.88 15.69 3.33
CA VAL A 538 4.40 15.33 4.67
C VAL A 538 4.57 13.84 4.95
N ALA A 539 4.31 12.96 3.97
CA ALA A 539 4.48 11.53 4.14
C ALA A 539 5.94 11.15 4.41
N ARG A 540 6.89 11.77 3.68
CA ARG A 540 8.33 11.59 3.91
C ARG A 540 8.76 12.12 5.28
N HIS A 541 8.25 13.28 5.71
CA HIS A 541 8.52 13.82 7.03
C HIS A 541 8.05 12.88 8.14
N ILE A 542 6.79 12.41 8.07
CA ILE A 542 6.20 11.49 9.05
C ILE A 542 7.03 10.20 9.19
N LEU A 543 7.62 9.72 8.09
CA LEU A 543 8.44 8.52 8.04
C LEU A 543 9.94 8.76 8.29
N GLY A 544 10.36 10.00 8.57
CA GLY A 544 11.77 10.33 8.80
C GLY A 544 12.66 10.15 7.56
N LEU A 545 12.09 10.24 6.36
CA LEU A 545 12.80 10.11 5.08
C LEU A 545 13.36 11.45 4.62
N SER A 546 14.40 11.41 3.77
CA SER A 546 14.95 12.61 3.14
C SER A 546 13.89 13.38 2.35
N PRO A 547 13.87 14.72 2.37
CA PRO A 547 12.91 15.53 1.64
C PRO A 547 12.89 15.25 0.14
N SER A 548 11.72 15.43 -0.49
CA SER A 548 11.60 15.35 -1.95
C SER A 548 12.41 16.44 -2.64
N PRO A 549 12.97 16.16 -3.84
CA PRO A 549 13.58 17.19 -4.66
C PRO A 549 12.60 18.34 -4.94
N SER A 550 13.10 19.58 -4.88
CA SER A 550 12.29 20.77 -5.20
C SER A 550 11.98 20.81 -6.70
N GLU A 551 10.70 20.79 -7.05
CA GLU A 551 10.24 21.09 -8.42
C GLU A 551 9.66 22.51 -8.52
N PRO A 552 9.91 23.23 -9.63
CA PRO A 552 9.20 24.47 -9.92
C PRO A 552 7.69 24.20 -9.99
N PRO A 553 6.84 25.07 -9.41
CA PRO A 553 5.40 24.90 -9.44
C PRO A 553 4.88 24.99 -10.87
N ARG A 554 3.86 24.18 -11.16
CA ARG A 554 3.16 24.10 -12.43
C ARG A 554 1.70 24.41 -12.22
N PHE A 555 1.14 25.12 -13.18
CA PHE A 555 -0.27 25.45 -13.23
C PHE A 555 -0.76 25.38 -14.67
N TRP A 556 -2.05 25.09 -14.86
CA TRP A 556 -2.69 25.18 -16.15
C TRP A 556 -4.13 25.67 -15.99
N SER A 557 -4.64 26.29 -17.05
CA SER A 557 -6.05 26.66 -17.20
C SER A 557 -6.45 26.41 -18.64
N GLU A 558 -7.71 26.04 -18.87
CA GLU A 558 -8.22 25.76 -20.23
C GLU A 558 -9.47 26.60 -20.49
N GLN A 559 -9.43 27.40 -21.55
CA GLN A 559 -10.46 28.39 -21.86
C GLN A 559 -10.61 28.45 -23.38
N PHE A 560 -11.83 28.31 -23.91
CA PHE A 560 -12.10 28.34 -25.36
C PHE A 560 -11.25 27.38 -26.20
N GLY A 561 -10.90 26.21 -25.64
CA GLY A 561 -10.09 25.18 -26.32
C GLY A 561 -8.60 25.52 -26.35
N ARG A 562 -8.21 26.64 -25.76
CA ARG A 562 -6.83 27.08 -25.58
C ARG A 562 -6.35 26.67 -24.19
N ARG A 563 -5.15 26.12 -24.09
CA ARG A 563 -4.54 25.69 -22.84
C ARG A 563 -3.44 26.65 -22.43
N LEU A 564 -3.68 27.40 -21.37
CA LEU A 564 -2.65 28.19 -20.69
C LEU A 564 -1.88 27.29 -19.72
N GLN A 565 -0.57 27.37 -19.74
CA GLN A 565 0.34 26.64 -18.86
C GLN A 565 1.36 27.60 -18.26
N ILE A 566 1.65 27.42 -16.99
CA ILE A 566 2.61 28.21 -16.23
C ILE A 566 3.61 27.26 -15.58
N ILE A 567 4.88 27.61 -15.66
CA ILE A 567 5.98 26.97 -14.92
C ILE A 567 6.71 28.03 -14.10
N GLY A 568 6.97 27.77 -12.83
CA GLY A 568 7.54 28.74 -11.89
C GLY A 568 6.47 29.58 -11.17
N ARG A 569 6.90 30.52 -10.34
CA ARG A 569 5.99 31.45 -9.63
C ARG A 569 5.85 32.74 -10.44
N PRO A 570 4.67 33.02 -11.00
CA PRO A 570 4.44 34.26 -11.73
C PRO A 570 4.56 35.47 -10.81
N SER A 571 5.08 36.55 -11.37
CA SER A 571 5.02 37.89 -10.77
C SER A 571 4.43 38.85 -11.79
N PRO A 572 3.33 39.58 -11.46
CA PRO A 572 2.70 40.52 -12.38
C PRO A 572 3.62 41.65 -12.88
N SER A 573 4.68 41.97 -12.12
CA SER A 573 5.64 43.02 -12.43
C SER A 573 6.93 42.51 -13.08
N ALA A 574 7.05 41.21 -13.36
CA ALA A 574 8.27 40.66 -13.93
C ALA A 574 8.54 41.19 -15.35
N PRO A 575 9.78 41.58 -15.65
CA PRO A 575 10.15 41.99 -17.01
C PRO A 575 10.13 40.78 -17.94
N LEU A 576 9.59 40.96 -19.14
CA LEU A 576 9.61 39.97 -20.21
C LEU A 576 11.05 39.81 -20.72
N VAL A 577 11.54 38.57 -20.78
CA VAL A 577 12.88 38.25 -21.30
C VAL A 577 12.79 37.88 -22.77
N THR A 578 11.82 37.03 -23.13
CA THR A 578 11.62 36.60 -24.51
C THR A 578 10.15 36.37 -24.76
N GLU A 579 9.70 36.80 -25.93
CA GLU A 579 8.35 36.59 -26.44
C GLU A 579 8.39 35.83 -27.76
N ALA A 580 7.45 34.91 -27.91
CA ALA A 580 7.04 34.33 -29.18
C ALA A 580 5.52 34.21 -29.16
N GLU A 581 4.90 33.94 -30.32
CA GLU A 581 3.44 33.82 -30.41
C GLU A 581 2.88 32.84 -29.36
N GLY A 582 2.11 33.36 -28.39
CA GLY A 582 1.54 32.57 -27.30
C GLY A 582 2.56 32.03 -26.28
N PHE A 583 3.79 32.54 -26.23
CA PHE A 583 4.81 32.12 -25.26
C PHE A 583 5.57 33.32 -24.70
N TRP A 584 5.64 33.41 -23.38
CA TRP A 584 6.29 34.48 -22.63
C TRP A 584 7.23 33.89 -21.58
N ASP A 585 8.54 34.11 -21.75
CA ASP A 585 9.58 33.72 -20.79
C ASP A 585 10.01 34.95 -19.97
N PHE A 586 9.96 34.83 -18.65
CA PHE A 586 10.33 35.86 -17.67
C PHE A 586 11.61 35.47 -16.91
N GLY A 587 12.33 34.45 -17.39
CA GLY A 587 13.54 33.90 -16.79
C GLY A 587 13.25 32.94 -15.63
N GLN A 588 12.62 33.47 -14.57
CA GLN A 588 12.28 32.74 -13.32
C GLN A 588 10.96 31.95 -13.43
N PHE A 589 10.16 32.24 -14.44
CA PHE A 589 8.93 31.52 -14.77
C PHE A 589 8.63 31.75 -16.26
N ALA A 590 7.78 30.90 -16.83
CA ALA A 590 7.27 31.08 -18.19
C ALA A 590 5.79 30.76 -18.27
N ILE A 591 5.12 31.40 -19.21
CA ILE A 591 3.69 31.20 -19.50
C ILE A 591 3.55 30.88 -20.98
N GLY A 592 2.75 29.86 -21.30
CA GLY A 592 2.50 29.43 -22.66
C GLY A 592 1.01 29.19 -22.88
N LEU A 593 0.47 29.67 -24.00
CA LEU A 593 -0.88 29.43 -24.48
C LEU A 593 -0.79 28.49 -25.69
N ASP A 594 -1.12 27.21 -25.48
CA ASP A 594 -0.91 26.11 -26.44
C ASP A 594 0.55 25.92 -26.86
N ARG A 595 1.45 26.10 -25.88
CA ARG A 595 2.91 25.97 -26.04
C ARG A 595 3.49 24.95 -25.05
N PRO A 596 3.00 23.70 -25.05
CA PRO A 596 3.46 22.69 -24.09
C PRO A 596 4.94 22.37 -24.24
N GLU A 597 5.47 22.31 -25.45
CA GLU A 597 6.88 21.97 -25.69
C GLU A 597 7.82 23.03 -25.11
N GLN A 598 7.52 24.31 -25.33
CA GLN A 598 8.30 25.43 -24.80
C GLN A 598 8.26 25.44 -23.26
N ILE A 599 7.09 25.18 -22.67
CA ILE A 599 6.95 25.06 -21.22
C ILE A 599 7.73 23.87 -20.66
N HIS A 600 7.70 22.71 -21.31
CA HIS A 600 8.51 21.56 -20.90
C HIS A 600 10.01 21.86 -21.02
N ARG A 601 10.45 22.58 -22.05
CA ARG A 601 11.83 23.03 -22.22
C ARG A 601 12.26 23.98 -21.10
N VAL A 602 11.42 24.94 -20.71
CA VAL A 602 11.71 25.83 -19.56
C VAL A 602 11.70 25.04 -18.26
N ALA A 603 10.73 24.15 -18.03
CA ALA A 603 10.68 23.30 -16.84
C ALA A 603 11.93 22.42 -16.72
N ARG A 604 12.37 21.85 -17.85
CA ARG A 604 13.62 21.10 -17.96
C ARG A 604 14.81 21.99 -17.65
N ARG A 605 14.92 23.19 -18.25
CA ARG A 605 15.95 24.19 -17.92
C ARG A 605 15.95 24.53 -16.43
N MET A 606 14.79 24.69 -15.79
CA MET A 606 14.69 25.02 -14.37
C MET A 606 15.06 23.85 -13.45
N ARG A 607 14.87 22.60 -13.90
CA ARG A 607 15.30 21.38 -13.19
C ARG A 607 16.77 21.02 -13.43
N GLU A 608 17.26 21.25 -14.65
CA GLU A 608 18.61 20.90 -15.11
C GLU A 608 19.62 22.02 -14.93
N ALA A 609 19.15 23.27 -14.78
CA ALA A 609 19.89 24.26 -14.02
C ALA A 609 20.30 23.56 -12.72
N PRO A 610 21.61 23.51 -12.38
CA PRO A 610 22.19 22.48 -11.55
C PRO A 610 21.29 22.03 -10.38
N ARG A 611 21.04 20.73 -10.23
CA ARG A 611 21.92 19.61 -10.63
C ARG A 611 21.25 18.56 -11.55
N ALA A 612 21.50 18.75 -12.86
CA ALA A 612 21.74 17.76 -13.93
C ALA A 612 20.81 16.52 -14.12
N SER A 613 20.11 16.51 -15.29
CA SER A 613 19.99 15.46 -16.34
C SER A 613 19.45 14.04 -15.97
N THR A 614 18.63 13.26 -16.70
CA THR A 614 17.80 13.32 -17.95
C THR A 614 16.89 12.06 -18.01
N THR A 615 15.86 12.11 -18.86
CA THR A 615 14.63 11.29 -19.10
C THR A 615 14.70 9.93 -19.83
N ALA A 616 13.62 9.10 -19.75
CA ALA A 616 12.97 8.35 -20.88
C ALA A 616 11.56 7.73 -20.52
N ALA A 617 10.71 7.36 -21.53
CA ALA A 617 9.28 6.92 -21.46
C ALA A 617 8.94 5.61 -22.28
N PRO A 618 7.71 4.98 -22.23
CA PRO A 618 7.40 3.53 -22.50
C PRO A 618 6.53 3.12 -23.77
N VAL A 619 6.13 1.81 -23.91
CA VAL A 619 5.65 1.05 -25.15
C VAL A 619 4.33 0.19 -24.98
N ALA A 620 3.72 -0.31 -26.09
CA ALA A 620 2.37 -0.96 -26.35
C ALA A 620 2.38 -2.51 -26.77
N PRO A 621 1.26 -3.22 -27.19
CA PRO A 621 0.98 -4.68 -27.03
C PRO A 621 1.50 -5.71 -28.09
N VAL A 622 1.48 -7.02 -27.77
CA VAL A 622 2.37 -8.08 -28.35
C VAL A 622 1.64 -9.32 -28.98
N ALA A 623 2.23 -9.92 -30.05
CA ALA A 623 1.79 -11.11 -30.82
C ALA A 623 1.99 -12.47 -30.09
N ARG A 624 1.79 -13.66 -30.70
CA ARG A 624 2.07 -15.01 -30.10
C ARG A 624 2.88 -15.94 -31.05
N ARG A 625 3.72 -16.85 -30.53
CA ARG A 625 4.56 -17.85 -31.26
C ARG A 625 4.46 -19.26 -30.64
N ARG A 626 4.75 -20.30 -31.44
CA ARG A 626 4.77 -21.71 -31.02
C ARG A 626 6.17 -22.14 -30.58
N HIS A 627 6.26 -22.80 -29.43
CA HIS A 627 7.50 -23.21 -28.77
C HIS A 627 7.49 -24.70 -28.44
N ARG A 628 8.68 -25.32 -28.43
CA ARG A 628 8.88 -26.70 -27.97
C ARG A 628 9.18 -26.68 -26.48
N LEU A 629 8.45 -27.46 -25.70
CA LEU A 629 8.49 -27.44 -24.24
C LEU A 629 9.35 -28.58 -23.65
N CYS A 630 8.97 -29.83 -23.90
CA CYS A 630 9.73 -31.03 -23.46
C CYS A 630 9.37 -32.26 -24.32
N ALA A 631 10.10 -33.37 -24.14
CA ALA A 631 9.72 -34.65 -24.74
C ALA A 631 8.51 -35.25 -23.99
N SER A 632 7.64 -35.95 -24.72
CA SER A 632 6.37 -36.46 -24.16
C SER A 632 6.56 -37.40 -22.95
N HIS A 633 7.62 -38.22 -22.96
CA HIS A 633 7.93 -39.15 -21.87
C HIS A 633 8.37 -38.46 -20.56
N GLU A 634 8.74 -37.18 -20.62
CA GLU A 634 9.11 -36.37 -19.46
C GLU A 634 7.87 -35.80 -18.75
N LEU A 635 6.66 -36.02 -19.31
CA LEU A 635 5.38 -35.63 -18.70
C LEU A 635 4.44 -36.84 -18.51
N PRO A 636 4.68 -37.67 -17.46
CA PRO A 636 3.81 -38.79 -17.12
C PRO A 636 2.39 -38.35 -16.73
N GLU A 637 1.43 -39.26 -16.86
CA GLU A 637 0.05 -39.06 -16.42
C GLU A 637 -0.01 -38.68 -14.93
N GLY A 638 -0.77 -37.64 -14.59
CA GLY A 638 -0.94 -37.18 -13.21
C GLY A 638 0.21 -36.33 -12.66
N ALA A 639 1.35 -36.24 -13.35
CA ALA A 639 2.50 -35.46 -12.88
C ALA A 639 2.28 -33.96 -13.08
N LEU A 640 2.83 -33.17 -12.17
CA LEU A 640 3.02 -31.72 -12.33
C LEU A 640 4.51 -31.47 -12.54
N VAL A 641 4.85 -30.89 -13.69
CA VAL A 641 6.24 -30.68 -14.10
C VAL A 641 6.47 -29.20 -14.32
N ARG A 642 7.46 -28.66 -13.61
CA ARG A 642 7.97 -27.31 -13.80
C ARG A 642 8.92 -27.27 -14.98
N ILE A 643 8.71 -26.32 -15.90
CA ILE A 643 9.55 -26.15 -17.08
C ILE A 643 9.97 -24.68 -17.21
N GLU A 644 11.27 -24.44 -17.22
CA GLU A 644 11.83 -23.09 -17.39
C GLU A 644 11.85 -22.73 -18.89
N HIS A 645 11.07 -21.72 -19.29
CA HIS A 645 11.01 -21.30 -20.69
C HIS A 645 11.77 -19.98 -20.93
N PRO A 646 12.73 -19.92 -21.87
CA PRO A 646 13.42 -18.70 -22.25
C PRO A 646 12.41 -17.63 -22.73
N GLY A 647 12.34 -16.49 -22.03
CA GLY A 647 11.48 -15.36 -22.40
C GLY A 647 10.07 -15.33 -21.79
N HIS A 648 9.58 -16.43 -21.20
CA HIS A 648 8.24 -16.49 -20.59
C HIS A 648 8.23 -16.90 -19.12
N GLY A 649 9.40 -17.26 -18.56
CA GLY A 649 9.51 -17.69 -17.17
C GLY A 649 9.05 -19.14 -16.96
N PRO A 650 8.79 -19.54 -15.71
CA PRO A 650 8.44 -20.91 -15.39
C PRO A 650 7.00 -21.23 -15.79
N LEU A 651 6.83 -22.39 -16.44
CA LEU A 651 5.55 -22.96 -16.84
C LEU A 651 5.28 -24.25 -16.06
N CYS A 652 4.01 -24.50 -15.74
CA CYS A 652 3.56 -25.75 -15.14
C CYS A 652 2.84 -26.58 -16.20
N ALA A 653 3.37 -27.75 -16.49
CA ALA A 653 2.78 -28.72 -17.41
C ALA A 653 2.24 -29.93 -16.64
N THR A 654 1.07 -30.44 -17.05
CA THR A 654 0.50 -31.69 -16.55
C THR A 654 -0.23 -32.46 -17.64
N ARG A 655 -0.29 -33.77 -17.50
CA ARG A 655 -1.09 -34.64 -18.35
C ARG A 655 -2.23 -35.26 -17.55
N GLN A 656 -3.46 -35.02 -18.01
CA GLN A 656 -4.68 -35.50 -17.37
C GLN A 656 -5.60 -36.12 -18.43
N ASN A 657 -5.99 -37.37 -18.20
CA ASN A 657 -6.74 -38.20 -19.13
C ASN A 657 -6.15 -38.19 -20.54
N GLY A 658 -4.82 -38.26 -20.65
CA GLY A 658 -4.08 -38.22 -21.93
C GLY A 658 -3.98 -36.84 -22.58
N ARG A 659 -4.63 -35.79 -22.05
CA ARG A 659 -4.54 -34.41 -22.55
C ARG A 659 -3.47 -33.62 -21.81
N VAL A 660 -2.73 -32.79 -22.54
CA VAL A 660 -1.68 -31.93 -21.98
C VAL A 660 -2.24 -30.54 -21.67
N HIS A 661 -1.95 -30.06 -20.48
CA HIS A 661 -2.32 -28.73 -20.00
C HIS A 661 -1.05 -27.98 -19.61
N VAL A 662 -0.90 -26.75 -20.10
CA VAL A 662 0.24 -25.89 -19.79
C VAL A 662 -0.27 -24.55 -19.27
N THR A 663 0.31 -24.09 -18.17
CA THR A 663 -0.07 -22.86 -17.48
C THR A 663 1.17 -22.09 -17.07
N ASP A 664 1.02 -20.82 -16.68
CA ASP A 664 2.08 -20.15 -15.92
C ASP A 664 2.29 -20.93 -14.61
N ASP A 665 3.53 -21.18 -14.20
CA ASP A 665 3.81 -21.94 -12.95
C ASP A 665 3.54 -21.12 -11.69
N ARG A 666 2.92 -19.94 -11.82
CA ARG A 666 2.68 -19.02 -10.72
C ARG A 666 1.20 -18.91 -10.43
N CYS A 667 0.84 -19.12 -9.18
CA CYS A 667 -0.52 -18.86 -8.70
C CYS A 667 -0.90 -17.37 -8.92
N PRO A 668 -2.07 -17.08 -9.54
CA PRO A 668 -2.52 -15.70 -9.75
C PRO A 668 -2.79 -14.93 -8.45
N HIS A 669 -2.99 -15.65 -7.34
CA HIS A 669 -3.27 -15.09 -6.03
C HIS A 669 -2.00 -14.77 -5.22
N ALA A 670 -0.98 -15.64 -5.24
CA ALA A 670 0.19 -15.52 -4.37
C ALA A 670 1.46 -16.05 -5.05
N VAL A 671 2.63 -15.80 -4.47
CA VAL A 671 3.92 -16.31 -4.98
C VAL A 671 4.08 -17.79 -4.62
N ALA A 672 3.24 -18.64 -5.22
CA ALA A 672 3.29 -20.10 -5.09
C ALA A 672 3.56 -20.72 -6.46
N ALA A 673 4.48 -21.69 -6.49
CA ALA A 673 4.72 -22.52 -7.66
C ALA A 673 3.60 -23.56 -7.77
N LEU A 674 2.85 -23.55 -8.87
CA LEU A 674 1.71 -24.46 -9.04
C LEU A 674 2.15 -25.90 -9.31
N SER A 675 3.36 -26.07 -9.86
CA SER A 675 4.02 -27.37 -10.00
C SER A 675 4.31 -28.08 -8.67
N GLU A 676 4.31 -27.36 -7.55
CA GLU A 676 4.42 -27.94 -6.19
C GLU A 676 3.06 -28.36 -5.61
N GLY A 677 1.98 -28.10 -6.33
CA GLY A 677 0.61 -28.44 -5.98
C GLY A 677 0.25 -29.90 -6.26
N PHE A 678 -1.02 -30.14 -6.51
CA PHE A 678 -1.54 -31.43 -6.97
C PHE A 678 -2.74 -31.21 -7.88
N VAL A 679 -3.10 -32.23 -8.67
CA VAL A 679 -4.30 -32.21 -9.50
C VAL A 679 -5.35 -33.13 -8.89
N ASP A 680 -6.58 -32.64 -8.79
CA ASP A 680 -7.74 -33.45 -8.40
C ASP A 680 -8.95 -33.05 -9.25
N GLY A 681 -9.71 -34.04 -9.74
CA GLY A 681 -10.94 -33.78 -10.52
C GLY A 681 -10.79 -32.85 -11.73
N GLY A 682 -9.63 -32.84 -12.40
CA GLY A 682 -9.35 -31.93 -13.53
C GLY A 682 -8.96 -30.50 -13.12
N ARG A 683 -8.66 -30.28 -11.83
CA ARG A 683 -8.31 -28.97 -11.27
C ARG A 683 -6.91 -28.98 -10.71
N LEU A 684 -6.16 -27.93 -11.01
CA LEU A 684 -4.85 -27.67 -10.44
C LEU A 684 -5.01 -26.98 -9.08
N ILE A 685 -4.51 -27.60 -8.02
CA ILE A 685 -4.68 -27.13 -6.66
C ILE A 685 -3.40 -26.49 -6.17
N CYS A 686 -3.49 -25.21 -5.82
CA CYS A 686 -2.38 -24.44 -5.27
C CYS A 686 -1.90 -25.05 -3.94
N PRO A 687 -0.59 -25.27 -3.76
CA PRO A 687 -0.07 -25.88 -2.53
C PRO A 687 -0.19 -24.98 -1.29
N LEU A 688 -0.36 -23.67 -1.51
CA LEU A 688 -0.34 -22.68 -0.45
C LEU A 688 -1.70 -22.54 0.24
N HIS A 689 -2.73 -22.19 -0.52
CA HIS A 689 -4.07 -21.88 0.00
C HIS A 689 -5.17 -22.81 -0.53
N PHE A 690 -4.80 -23.89 -1.24
CA PHE A 690 -5.74 -24.83 -1.86
C PHE A 690 -6.75 -24.22 -2.84
N ALA A 691 -6.46 -23.02 -3.38
CA ALA A 691 -7.19 -22.51 -4.52
C ALA A 691 -7.13 -23.51 -5.67
N GLU A 692 -8.30 -23.88 -6.19
CA GLU A 692 -8.44 -24.82 -7.29
C GLU A 692 -8.56 -24.03 -8.60
N PHE A 693 -7.92 -24.46 -9.67
CA PHE A 693 -8.02 -23.86 -11.00
C PHE A 693 -8.45 -24.91 -12.01
N ASP A 694 -9.50 -24.65 -12.78
CA ASP A 694 -9.89 -25.56 -13.86
C ASP A 694 -8.79 -25.59 -14.93
N LEU A 695 -8.30 -26.79 -15.28
CA LEU A 695 -7.21 -26.95 -16.24
C LEU A 695 -7.62 -26.62 -17.69
N THR A 696 -8.91 -26.42 -17.97
CA THR A 696 -9.45 -26.13 -19.30
C THR A 696 -9.46 -24.63 -19.59
N ASP A 697 -9.90 -23.82 -18.63
CA ASP A 697 -10.09 -22.38 -18.82
C ASP A 697 -9.39 -21.51 -17.77
N GLY A 698 -8.79 -22.11 -16.75
CA GLY A 698 -8.07 -21.43 -15.68
C GLY A 698 -8.97 -20.80 -14.62
N SER A 699 -10.28 -21.02 -14.66
CA SER A 699 -11.22 -20.42 -13.71
C SER A 699 -10.95 -20.89 -12.28
N PRO A 700 -10.96 -19.97 -11.30
CA PRO A 700 -10.69 -20.29 -9.90
C PRO A 700 -11.94 -20.84 -9.20
N HIS A 701 -11.75 -21.84 -8.34
CA HIS A 701 -12.77 -22.42 -7.47
C HIS A 701 -12.18 -22.66 -6.07
N HIS A 702 -13.03 -22.55 -5.04
CA HIS A 702 -12.61 -22.62 -3.64
C HIS A 702 -11.35 -21.77 -3.36
N ALA A 703 -11.26 -20.62 -4.02
CA ALA A 703 -10.09 -19.75 -4.04
C ALA A 703 -10.31 -18.53 -3.13
N PRO A 704 -9.24 -17.97 -2.54
CA PRO A 704 -9.30 -16.71 -1.79
C PRO A 704 -9.82 -15.56 -2.65
N GLU A 705 -10.45 -14.58 -2.00
CA GLU A 705 -10.98 -13.39 -2.65
C GLU A 705 -9.87 -12.62 -3.39
N GLY A 706 -10.13 -12.23 -4.65
CA GLY A 706 -9.13 -11.59 -5.51
C GLY A 706 -8.21 -12.56 -6.27
N CYS A 707 -8.37 -13.88 -6.11
CA CYS A 707 -7.66 -14.86 -6.93
C CYS A 707 -8.14 -14.80 -8.40
N GLY A 708 -7.30 -14.29 -9.29
CA GLY A 708 -7.59 -14.24 -10.73
C GLY A 708 -7.56 -15.62 -11.40
N ALA A 709 -8.03 -15.68 -12.65
CA ALA A 709 -7.92 -16.87 -13.47
C ALA A 709 -6.46 -17.20 -13.80
N LEU A 710 -6.14 -18.49 -13.80
CA LEU A 710 -4.86 -18.99 -14.24
C LEU A 710 -4.74 -18.87 -15.75
N ARG A 711 -3.59 -18.40 -16.24
CA ARG A 711 -3.35 -18.35 -17.67
C ARG A 711 -3.11 -19.76 -18.21
N ILE A 712 -4.01 -20.19 -19.10
CA ILE A 712 -3.86 -21.43 -19.86
C ILE A 712 -3.16 -21.12 -21.19
N HIS A 713 -2.11 -21.87 -21.50
CA HIS A 713 -1.40 -21.82 -22.77
C HIS A 713 -1.81 -23.03 -23.60
N PRO A 714 -2.31 -22.82 -24.84
CA PRO A 714 -2.64 -23.92 -25.73
C PRO A 714 -1.42 -24.81 -25.96
N ALA A 715 -1.58 -26.12 -25.76
CA ALA A 715 -0.52 -27.09 -25.93
C ALA A 715 -1.01 -28.34 -26.66
N THR A 716 -0.14 -28.93 -27.46
CA THR A 716 -0.40 -30.15 -28.23
C THR A 716 0.80 -31.07 -28.19
N GLU A 717 0.55 -32.37 -28.22
CA GLU A 717 1.60 -33.36 -28.43
C GLU A 717 1.72 -33.69 -29.92
N GLN A 718 2.92 -33.59 -30.46
CA GLN A 718 3.22 -33.91 -31.86
C GLN A 718 4.62 -34.54 -31.95
N ASP A 719 4.75 -35.65 -32.67
CA ASP A 719 6.02 -36.35 -32.92
C ASP A 719 6.83 -36.65 -31.63
N GLY A 720 6.13 -37.02 -30.55
CA GLY A 720 6.74 -37.30 -29.24
C GLY A 720 7.23 -36.06 -28.49
N GLN A 721 6.79 -34.86 -28.87
CA GLN A 721 7.14 -33.58 -28.25
C GLN A 721 5.90 -32.82 -27.79
N ILE A 722 6.02 -32.10 -26.67
CA ILE A 722 5.02 -31.13 -26.22
C ILE A 722 5.33 -29.77 -26.82
N LEU A 723 4.36 -29.21 -27.53
CA LEU A 723 4.41 -27.87 -28.13
C LEU A 723 3.42 -26.95 -27.41
N VAL A 724 3.80 -25.69 -27.19
CA VAL A 724 2.99 -24.67 -26.50
C VAL A 724 2.96 -23.34 -27.27
N ASP A 725 1.81 -22.66 -27.29
CA ASP A 725 1.64 -21.35 -27.92
C ASP A 725 1.71 -20.20 -26.88
N LEU A 726 2.81 -19.42 -26.90
CA LEU A 726 3.11 -18.35 -25.94
C LEU A 726 3.03 -16.96 -26.60
N PRO A 727 2.79 -15.87 -25.84
CA PRO A 727 2.96 -14.49 -26.33
C PRO A 727 4.37 -14.24 -26.91
N CYS A 728 4.57 -13.22 -27.75
CA CYS A 728 5.88 -12.83 -28.27
C CYS A 728 6.63 -11.93 -27.27
#